data_AF-M5DWW3-F1
#
_entry.id   AF-M5DWW3-F1
#
_cell.length_a   1.000
_cell.length_b   1.000
_cell.length_c   1.000
_cell.angle_alpha   90.00
_cell.angle_beta   90.00
_cell.angle_gamma   90.00
#
_symmetry.space_group_name_H-M   'P 1'
#
loop_
_entity.id
_entity.type
_entity.pdbx_description
1 polymer ?
#
loop_
_entity_poly.entity_id
_entity_poly.type
_entity_poly.pdbx_seq_one_letter_code
_entity_poly.pdbx_strand_id
1 'polypeptide(L)'
;MTEQSLRFKSKPLIRLVQQLALTGAVSCVALGIVSCGGGKSADSSGIGAGDVSCAGNCQADKLNSLSIADVETVIAQAVNEAKARNAKATIAVVDRVGNVLGVYRMTDADKQLKISTTADTETAIDGGLEQLILPDGADALAAIAKAVTGAYLATEGNGFSTRTAGQIIQDHFNPGERNQPGGPLFGVQFSQLACSDFSQRDLGTGVTGPGPHRSPLGLSADPGGFPLYKDGVAVGGVGVISDGRYSLDKNLLDVDSDQDELIALAASFGYQPPLNRRADRITVDGKTLRFADVDNIDLESAPDGSNTYAALTAADGDLISVTGYITTAAIRAGTVFGQADSGIRADAGLYAGQDAFVFVDGANTNRYPPIAGTAVAEPGTAVLSANEVQTVMTEALAVANSARAQIRQPLSTQARVTVSVVDTQGNVLAMAQTRDAPVFGIEVSLQKARTAAFFSSPDAADFLGDAGLAKTQYFNSDLTADRQINIGDYLTDLRTFTANSNALADGTAFSDRAGGNLSRPFYPDGIESNPNGPLSKPSGEWSPFSTGLQLDLVMNGIVQHLFHVLAGTPEVGQTCVGLDISDLNSVVETASSNRLANGIQIFPGSVPIYRGDVLVGGIGVSGDGVDQDDMIAFLGLHNASQALNGSINNAPSAIRADNLKPKGEHLRFIQCPQAPFLNSDSQNVCQGK
;
A
#
# COMPACT_ATOMS: atom_id res chain seq x y z
N MET A 1 -1.43 -32.15 58.64
CA MET A 1 -0.13 -32.47 59.27
C MET A 1 0.90 -31.54 58.66
N THR A 2 1.54 -30.61 59.38
CA THR A 2 1.53 -30.37 60.84
C THR A 2 2.01 -28.94 61.16
N GLU A 3 1.25 -28.15 61.95
CA GLU A 3 1.67 -26.92 62.69
C GLU A 3 2.24 -25.72 61.87
N GLN A 4 2.38 -24.46 62.32
CA GLN A 4 1.78 -23.56 63.35
C GLN A 4 1.97 -22.09 62.81
N SER A 5 1.60 -20.91 63.36
CA SER A 5 1.00 -20.34 64.60
C SER A 5 0.35 -18.99 64.18
N LEU A 6 -0.88 -18.59 64.54
CA LEU A 6 -1.30 -17.84 65.76
C LEU A 6 -0.46 -16.55 66.03
N ARG A 7 -0.99 -15.33 66.30
CA ARG A 7 -2.32 -14.75 66.66
C ARG A 7 -2.42 -13.29 66.10
N PHE A 8 -3.59 -12.70 65.76
CA PHE A 8 -4.57 -11.96 66.60
C PHE A 8 -3.95 -10.92 67.60
N LYS A 9 -4.50 -9.71 67.88
CA LYS A 9 -5.90 -9.21 67.75
C LYS A 9 -6.06 -7.66 67.87
N SER A 10 -7.06 -7.09 67.15
CA SER A 10 -8.00 -5.99 67.51
C SER A 10 -7.60 -4.53 67.92
N LYS A 11 -8.04 -3.53 67.11
CA LYS A 11 -9.07 -2.44 67.36
C LYS A 11 -8.95 -1.47 68.60
N PRO A 12 -9.67 -0.31 68.66
CA PRO A 12 -10.05 0.70 67.63
C PRO A 12 -10.18 2.22 68.12
N LEU A 13 -10.59 3.12 67.20
CA LEU A 13 -11.55 4.26 67.36
C LEU A 13 -11.22 5.63 68.04
N ILE A 14 -11.83 6.68 67.44
CA ILE A 14 -12.31 8.01 67.96
C ILE A 14 -11.55 9.32 67.60
N ARG A 15 -12.39 10.36 67.36
CA ARG A 15 -12.15 11.73 66.85
C ARG A 15 -11.60 12.71 67.90
N LEU A 16 -10.98 13.81 67.46
CA LEU A 16 -11.51 15.17 67.72
C LEU A 16 -11.01 16.22 66.70
N VAL A 17 -11.51 17.45 66.77
CA VAL A 17 -11.26 18.59 65.87
C VAL A 17 -11.07 19.85 66.71
N GLN A 18 -10.05 20.68 66.43
CA GLN A 18 -10.15 22.15 66.52
C GLN A 18 -8.95 22.91 65.91
N GLN A 19 -9.13 24.22 65.73
CA GLN A 19 -8.26 25.12 64.98
C GLN A 19 -7.04 25.60 65.78
N LEU A 20 -5.96 25.99 65.09
CA LEU A 20 -5.51 27.38 65.02
C LEU A 20 -4.55 27.58 63.83
N ALA A 21 -4.25 28.84 63.49
CA ALA A 21 -3.32 29.19 62.41
C ALA A 21 -2.14 30.01 62.96
N LEU A 22 -0.94 29.85 62.39
CA LEU A 22 -0.10 30.96 61.95
C LEU A 22 1.06 30.51 61.05
N THR A 23 1.61 31.49 60.33
CA THR A 23 2.78 31.47 59.43
C THR A 23 4.05 30.77 59.95
N GLY A 24 4.73 30.03 59.08
CA GLY A 24 6.12 29.61 59.24
C GLY A 24 6.69 29.00 57.97
N ALA A 25 7.75 29.57 57.40
CA ALA A 25 8.36 29.08 56.15
C ALA A 25 9.38 27.96 56.41
N VAL A 26 9.36 26.92 55.58
CA VAL A 26 10.37 25.85 55.56
C VAL A 26 10.67 25.51 54.10
N SER A 27 11.95 25.46 53.74
CA SER A 27 12.40 25.14 52.38
C SER A 27 12.18 23.66 52.05
N CYS A 28 11.35 23.37 51.05
CA CYS A 28 11.35 22.06 50.41
C CYS A 28 12.51 22.01 49.39
N VAL A 29 13.47 21.11 49.63
CA VAL A 29 14.50 20.78 48.64
C VAL A 29 13.83 20.02 47.49
N ALA A 30 13.65 20.69 46.36
CA ALA A 30 13.24 20.03 45.13
C ALA A 30 14.41 19.22 44.58
N LEU A 31 14.36 17.89 44.74
CA LEU A 31 15.21 16.98 43.96
C LEU A 31 14.79 17.08 42.50
N GLY A 32 15.63 17.74 41.69
CA GLY A 32 15.43 17.83 40.25
C GLY A 32 15.62 16.47 39.59
N ILE A 33 14.53 15.75 39.35
CA ILE A 33 14.52 14.65 38.39
C ILE A 33 14.61 15.28 37.01
N VAL A 34 15.83 15.38 36.48
CA VAL A 34 16.07 15.80 35.10
C VAL A 34 15.58 14.68 34.19
N SER A 35 14.34 14.80 33.72
CA SER A 35 13.82 13.95 32.65
C SER A 35 14.48 14.35 31.33
N CYS A 36 15.62 13.71 31.01
CA CYS A 36 16.19 13.74 29.66
C CYS A 36 15.38 12.86 28.70
N GLY A 37 14.07 13.16 28.59
CA GLY A 37 13.17 12.64 27.55
C GLY A 37 12.92 13.75 26.52
N GLY A 38 13.96 14.11 25.77
CA GLY A 38 13.99 15.24 24.85
C GLY A 38 13.24 15.00 23.55
N GLY A 39 11.94 14.65 23.62
CA GLY A 39 11.11 14.58 22.42
C GLY A 39 10.92 15.97 21.80
N LYS A 40 11.38 16.16 20.56
CA LYS A 40 10.96 17.29 19.72
C LYS A 40 9.43 17.33 19.72
N SER A 41 8.84 18.48 20.03
CA SER A 41 7.40 18.67 19.83
C SER A 41 7.19 19.00 18.36
N ALA A 42 6.54 18.09 17.62
CA ALA A 42 6.34 18.20 16.17
C ALA A 42 5.85 19.60 15.77
N ASP A 43 6.56 20.24 14.84
CA ASP A 43 6.26 21.61 14.44
C ASP A 43 4.95 21.69 13.62
N SER A 44 4.25 22.81 13.81
CA SER A 44 3.00 23.14 13.12
C SER A 44 3.16 24.20 12.02
N SER A 45 4.36 24.75 11.85
CA SER A 45 4.64 25.85 10.90
C SER A 45 4.30 25.51 9.44
N GLY A 46 4.57 24.27 8.99
CA GLY A 46 4.38 23.84 7.61
C GLY A 46 3.03 23.21 7.26
N ILE A 47 2.06 23.15 8.18
CA ILE A 47 0.74 22.52 7.94
C ILE A 47 -0.02 23.25 6.81
N GLY A 48 -0.68 22.48 5.94
CA GLY A 48 -1.60 23.02 4.93
C GLY A 48 -2.72 23.88 5.53
N ALA A 49 -2.86 25.10 5.02
CA ALA A 49 -3.83 26.07 5.53
C ALA A 49 -5.28 25.54 5.49
N GLY A 50 -6.05 25.81 6.56
CA GLY A 50 -7.50 25.55 6.64
C GLY A 50 -7.92 24.74 7.88
N ASP A 51 -9.23 24.50 8.03
CA ASP A 51 -9.80 23.89 9.25
C ASP A 51 -9.52 22.37 9.36
N VAL A 52 -9.22 21.95 10.59
CA VAL A 52 -8.74 20.60 10.98
C VAL A 52 -9.88 19.56 11.07
N SER A 53 -11.12 19.99 10.88
CA SER A 53 -12.37 19.25 11.15
C SER A 53 -12.74 18.15 10.14
N CYS A 54 -12.02 18.02 9.02
CA CYS A 54 -12.32 17.04 7.97
C CYS A 54 -12.24 15.57 8.46
N ALA A 55 -13.20 14.75 8.01
CA ALA A 55 -13.36 13.35 8.41
C ALA A 55 -13.67 12.40 7.23
N GLY A 56 -13.25 12.76 6.01
CA GLY A 56 -13.49 11.98 4.79
C GLY A 56 -14.62 12.51 3.92
N ASN A 57 -14.96 13.80 4.00
CA ASN A 57 -16.02 14.43 3.21
C ASN A 57 -15.77 15.88 2.79
N CYS A 58 -14.73 16.56 3.29
CA CYS A 58 -14.45 17.96 3.01
C CYS A 58 -14.28 18.25 1.51
N GLN A 59 -13.75 17.31 0.74
CA GLN A 59 -13.53 17.48 -0.69
C GLN A 59 -14.82 17.74 -1.49
N ALA A 60 -15.98 17.31 -0.99
CA ALA A 60 -17.27 17.57 -1.63
C ALA A 60 -17.67 19.06 -1.61
N ASP A 61 -17.26 19.78 -0.56
CA ASP A 61 -17.58 21.21 -0.38
C ASP A 61 -16.42 22.12 -0.83
N LYS A 62 -15.17 21.68 -0.64
CA LYS A 62 -13.96 22.49 -0.88
C LYS A 62 -13.45 22.43 -2.32
N LEU A 63 -13.68 21.31 -3.03
CA LEU A 63 -13.23 21.09 -4.41
C LEU A 63 -11.74 21.38 -4.63
N ASN A 64 -10.89 20.99 -3.69
CA ASN A 64 -9.47 21.33 -3.69
C ASN A 64 -8.69 20.47 -4.69
N SER A 65 -7.74 21.10 -5.39
CA SER A 65 -6.66 20.47 -6.15
C SER A 65 -5.40 21.35 -6.12
N LEU A 66 -4.30 20.84 -6.66
CA LEU A 66 -3.05 21.60 -6.86
C LEU A 66 -3.17 22.51 -8.08
N SER A 67 -3.01 23.82 -7.90
CA SER A 67 -2.89 24.79 -8.99
C SER A 67 -1.48 24.79 -9.60
N ILE A 68 -1.30 25.41 -10.77
CA ILE A 68 0.04 25.62 -11.35
C ILE A 68 0.96 26.36 -10.36
N ALA A 69 0.44 27.41 -9.69
CA ALA A 69 1.20 28.16 -8.70
C ALA A 69 1.55 27.32 -7.45
N ASP A 70 0.71 26.34 -7.09
CA ASP A 70 0.99 25.43 -5.97
C ASP A 70 2.17 24.51 -6.32
N VAL A 71 2.18 23.96 -7.55
CA VAL A 71 3.26 23.09 -8.05
C VAL A 71 4.56 23.88 -8.24
N GLU A 72 4.48 25.12 -8.74
CA GLU A 72 5.60 26.07 -8.77
C GLU A 72 6.18 26.31 -7.36
N THR A 73 5.33 26.53 -6.34
CA THR A 73 5.76 26.70 -4.95
C THR A 73 6.47 25.46 -4.40
N VAL A 74 5.87 24.27 -4.55
CA VAL A 74 6.44 22.98 -4.10
C VAL A 74 7.83 22.73 -4.72
N ILE A 75 7.96 22.93 -6.04
CA ILE A 75 9.26 22.77 -6.74
C ILE A 75 10.27 23.82 -6.25
N ALA A 76 9.86 25.08 -6.10
CA ALA A 76 10.76 26.14 -5.64
C ALA A 76 11.28 25.88 -4.22
N GLN A 77 10.42 25.49 -3.28
CA GLN A 77 10.82 25.16 -1.91
C GLN A 77 11.86 24.03 -1.89
N ALA A 78 11.62 22.96 -2.66
CA ALA A 78 12.56 21.84 -2.80
C ALA A 78 13.93 22.30 -3.34
N VAL A 79 13.95 23.05 -4.44
CA VAL A 79 15.19 23.52 -5.08
C VAL A 79 15.96 24.50 -4.18
N ASN A 80 15.27 25.31 -3.37
CA ASN A 80 15.91 26.19 -2.39
C ASN A 80 16.57 25.42 -1.25
N GLU A 81 15.90 24.40 -0.71
CA GLU A 81 16.46 23.55 0.36
C GLU A 81 17.67 22.76 -0.13
N ALA A 82 17.56 22.15 -1.32
CA ALA A 82 18.68 21.47 -1.97
C ALA A 82 19.87 22.42 -2.18
N LYS A 83 19.63 23.65 -2.66
CA LYS A 83 20.68 24.66 -2.82
C LYS A 83 21.32 25.10 -1.50
N ALA A 84 20.56 25.21 -0.42
CA ALA A 84 21.09 25.54 0.90
C ALA A 84 22.07 24.44 1.37
N ARG A 85 21.67 23.17 1.23
CA ARG A 85 22.45 21.97 1.59
C ARG A 85 23.62 21.65 0.66
N ASN A 86 23.82 22.43 -0.41
CA ASN A 86 24.75 22.10 -1.50
C ASN A 86 24.46 20.71 -2.12
N ALA A 87 23.20 20.32 -2.16
CA ALA A 87 22.67 19.11 -2.77
C ALA A 87 22.19 19.37 -4.20
N LYS A 88 21.92 18.29 -4.94
CA LYS A 88 21.35 18.31 -6.30
C LYS A 88 20.26 17.25 -6.38
N ALA A 89 19.06 17.62 -6.79
CA ALA A 89 17.88 16.76 -6.71
C ALA A 89 17.06 16.73 -8.00
N THR A 90 16.32 15.64 -8.18
CA THR A 90 15.16 15.56 -9.09
C THR A 90 13.89 15.48 -8.25
N ILE A 91 12.93 16.34 -8.57
CA ILE A 91 11.70 16.57 -7.81
C ILE A 91 10.51 16.31 -8.71
N ALA A 92 9.58 15.46 -8.28
CA ALA A 92 8.32 15.18 -8.96
C ALA A 92 7.13 15.59 -8.09
N VAL A 93 6.11 16.16 -8.72
CA VAL A 93 4.83 16.53 -8.06
C VAL A 93 3.68 15.86 -8.80
N VAL A 94 2.77 15.24 -8.06
CA VAL A 94 1.59 14.54 -8.60
C VAL A 94 0.30 15.00 -7.95
N ASP A 95 -0.83 14.89 -8.64
CA ASP A 95 -2.15 15.06 -8.02
C ASP A 95 -2.61 13.81 -7.26
N ARG A 96 -3.76 13.92 -6.59
CA ARG A 96 -4.38 12.86 -5.76
C ARG A 96 -4.67 11.56 -6.52
N VAL A 97 -4.68 11.57 -7.86
CA VAL A 97 -4.87 10.38 -8.71
C VAL A 97 -3.67 10.09 -9.61
N GLY A 98 -2.50 10.63 -9.26
CA GLY A 98 -1.21 10.28 -9.86
C GLY A 98 -0.92 10.97 -11.19
N ASN A 99 -1.69 11.96 -11.62
CA ASN A 99 -1.28 12.78 -12.77
C ASN A 99 0.04 13.47 -12.41
N VAL A 100 1.10 13.23 -13.18
CA VAL A 100 2.36 13.96 -13.01
C VAL A 100 2.15 15.40 -13.46
N LEU A 101 2.28 16.33 -12.50
CA LEU A 101 2.03 17.74 -12.67
C LEU A 101 3.27 18.51 -13.08
N GLY A 102 4.44 18.03 -12.69
CA GLY A 102 5.74 18.54 -13.10
C GLY A 102 6.86 17.66 -12.57
N VAL A 103 7.96 17.59 -13.33
CA VAL A 103 9.21 16.99 -12.87
C VAL A 103 10.32 17.99 -13.18
N TYR A 104 11.09 18.36 -12.17
CA TYR A 104 12.20 19.32 -12.27
C TYR A 104 13.50 18.61 -11.87
N ARG A 105 14.53 18.68 -12.71
CA ARG A 105 15.85 18.12 -12.43
C ARG A 105 16.84 19.27 -12.26
N MET A 106 17.51 19.31 -11.10
CA MET A 106 18.56 20.29 -10.85
C MET A 106 19.77 20.08 -11.78
N THR A 107 20.41 21.16 -12.19
CA THR A 107 21.61 21.11 -13.03
C THR A 107 22.72 20.35 -12.31
N ASP A 108 23.30 19.35 -12.96
CA ASP A 108 24.28 18.40 -12.41
C ASP A 108 23.77 17.49 -11.26
N ALA A 109 22.45 17.24 -11.17
CA ALA A 109 21.93 16.12 -10.38
C ALA A 109 22.34 14.76 -10.98
N ASP A 110 22.51 13.75 -10.11
CA ASP A 110 22.66 12.37 -10.57
C ASP A 110 21.36 11.90 -11.24
N LYS A 111 21.52 11.01 -12.22
CA LYS A 111 20.47 10.47 -13.07
C LYS A 111 20.39 8.95 -12.98
N GLN A 112 21.40 8.31 -12.39
CA GLN A 112 21.45 6.87 -12.15
C GLN A 112 20.78 6.56 -10.81
N LEU A 113 20.38 5.30 -10.63
CA LEU A 113 19.65 4.86 -9.43
C LEU A 113 20.09 3.46 -9.03
N LYS A 114 20.71 3.31 -7.85
CA LYS A 114 20.96 1.99 -7.25
C LYS A 114 19.75 1.55 -6.43
N ILE A 115 19.08 0.48 -6.85
CA ILE A 115 18.09 -0.21 -6.01
C ILE A 115 18.84 -1.08 -5.00
N SER A 116 18.61 -0.89 -3.70
CA SER A 116 19.29 -1.66 -2.64
C SER A 116 18.57 -1.57 -1.31
N THR A 117 18.29 -2.70 -0.66
CA THR A 117 17.85 -2.67 0.75
C THR A 117 19.02 -2.80 1.74
N THR A 118 20.22 -3.14 1.31
CA THR A 118 21.42 -3.25 2.16
C THR A 118 22.35 -2.04 2.00
N ALA A 119 23.05 -1.67 3.06
CA ALA A 119 24.13 -0.68 2.96
C ALA A 119 25.35 -1.29 2.24
N ASP A 120 26.15 -0.48 1.56
CA ASP A 120 27.34 -0.94 0.80
C ASP A 120 28.44 -1.57 1.68
N THR A 121 28.30 -1.50 3.02
CA THR A 121 29.17 -2.14 4.02
C THR A 121 28.71 -3.54 4.43
N GLU A 122 27.53 -3.97 4.00
CA GLU A 122 26.90 -5.24 4.39
C GLU A 122 27.04 -6.32 3.30
N THR A 123 26.66 -7.56 3.61
CA THR A 123 26.48 -8.58 2.58
C THR A 123 25.23 -8.25 1.78
N ALA A 124 25.39 -7.95 0.49
CA ALA A 124 24.28 -7.68 -0.41
C ALA A 124 23.30 -8.86 -0.50
N ILE A 125 22.01 -8.54 -0.64
CA ILE A 125 20.99 -9.53 -1.01
C ILE A 125 21.13 -9.85 -2.51
N ASP A 126 21.06 -11.13 -2.84
CA ASP A 126 21.14 -11.64 -4.21
C ASP A 126 19.76 -12.09 -4.69
N GLY A 127 18.94 -11.16 -5.19
CA GLY A 127 17.65 -11.53 -5.78
C GLY A 127 16.77 -10.35 -6.20
N GLY A 128 15.83 -10.63 -7.13
CA GLY A 128 14.78 -9.70 -7.52
C GLY A 128 15.32 -8.42 -8.15
N LEU A 129 14.98 -7.28 -7.53
CA LEU A 129 15.42 -5.95 -7.95
C LEU A 129 16.67 -5.45 -7.19
N GLU A 130 17.26 -6.27 -6.30
CA GLU A 130 18.42 -5.86 -5.49
C GLU A 130 19.68 -5.61 -6.33
N GLN A 131 20.45 -4.60 -5.90
CA GLN A 131 21.74 -4.19 -6.48
C GLN A 131 21.71 -3.73 -7.94
N LEU A 132 20.54 -3.65 -8.58
CA LEU A 132 20.41 -3.11 -9.94
C LEU A 132 20.79 -1.62 -9.96
N ILE A 133 21.68 -1.25 -10.88
CA ILE A 133 22.05 0.15 -11.15
C ILE A 133 21.35 0.56 -12.44
N LEU A 134 20.28 1.34 -12.32
CA LEU A 134 19.54 1.86 -13.46
C LEU A 134 20.27 3.07 -14.07
N PRO A 135 20.35 3.17 -15.42
CA PRO A 135 21.05 4.25 -16.12
C PRO A 135 20.33 5.61 -16.07
N ASP A 136 21.01 6.63 -16.60
CA ASP A 136 20.55 8.03 -16.69
C ASP A 136 19.07 8.19 -17.05
N GLY A 137 18.28 8.71 -16.11
CA GLY A 137 16.85 8.95 -16.22
C GLY A 137 16.02 8.23 -15.16
N ALA A 138 16.61 7.26 -14.45
CA ALA A 138 15.97 6.49 -13.39
C ALA A 138 15.66 7.32 -12.13
N ASP A 139 16.43 8.40 -11.89
CA ASP A 139 16.13 9.42 -10.89
C ASP A 139 14.68 9.95 -11.01
N ALA A 140 14.23 10.25 -12.24
CA ALA A 140 12.88 10.74 -12.46
C ALA A 140 11.80 9.68 -12.15
N LEU A 141 12.15 8.39 -12.25
CA LEU A 141 11.27 7.28 -11.89
C LEU A 141 11.16 7.13 -10.36
N ALA A 142 12.28 7.24 -9.65
CA ALA A 142 12.31 7.26 -8.19
C ALA A 142 11.49 8.42 -7.62
N ALA A 143 11.70 9.64 -8.11
CA ALA A 143 10.95 10.82 -7.69
C ALA A 143 9.44 10.66 -7.90
N ILE A 144 9.00 10.18 -9.09
CA ILE A 144 7.58 9.92 -9.37
C ILE A 144 7.03 8.83 -8.42
N ALA A 145 7.74 7.72 -8.21
CA ALA A 145 7.29 6.65 -7.33
C ALA A 145 7.13 7.11 -5.87
N LYS A 146 8.08 7.92 -5.36
CA LYS A 146 7.98 8.56 -4.03
C LYS A 146 6.77 9.50 -3.95
N ALA A 147 6.54 10.33 -4.98
CA ALA A 147 5.42 11.28 -5.05
C ALA A 147 4.05 10.58 -5.08
N VAL A 148 3.89 9.56 -5.95
CA VAL A 148 2.69 8.73 -6.06
C VAL A 148 2.40 8.02 -4.75
N THR A 149 3.43 7.49 -4.06
CA THR A 149 3.25 6.79 -2.79
C THR A 149 2.66 7.69 -1.71
N GLY A 150 3.20 8.90 -1.54
CA GLY A 150 2.60 9.92 -0.65
C GLY A 150 1.15 10.22 -1.03
N ALA A 151 0.88 10.52 -2.31
CA ALA A 151 -0.46 10.84 -2.80
C ALA A 151 -1.50 9.71 -2.62
N TYR A 152 -1.06 8.44 -2.66
CA TYR A 152 -1.93 7.27 -2.70
C TYR A 152 -2.19 6.63 -1.33
N LEU A 153 -1.23 6.70 -0.41
CA LEU A 153 -1.40 6.23 0.98
C LEU A 153 -2.26 7.20 1.81
N ALA A 154 -2.19 8.50 1.52
CA ALA A 154 -2.93 9.52 2.24
C ALA A 154 -4.44 9.55 1.95
N THR A 155 -5.20 10.08 2.91
CA THR A 155 -6.66 10.33 2.84
C THR A 155 -6.99 11.60 3.64
N GLU A 156 -8.26 12.03 3.68
CA GLU A 156 -8.66 13.01 4.71
C GLU A 156 -8.52 12.43 6.14
N GLY A 157 -8.47 11.11 6.32
CA GLY A 157 -8.31 10.47 7.63
C GLY A 157 -6.86 10.26 8.10
N ASN A 158 -5.87 10.24 7.20
CA ASN A 158 -4.48 9.92 7.54
C ASN A 158 -3.46 10.53 6.56
N GLY A 159 -2.33 11.01 7.09
CA GLY A 159 -1.18 11.49 6.33
C GLY A 159 0.00 10.55 6.54
N PHE A 160 0.32 9.77 5.51
CA PHE A 160 1.40 8.77 5.48
C PHE A 160 2.44 9.15 4.42
N SER A 161 3.71 8.90 4.69
CA SER A 161 4.86 9.17 3.81
C SER A 161 5.43 7.86 3.25
N THR A 162 6.48 7.97 2.43
CA THR A 162 7.28 6.78 2.05
C THR A 162 8.04 6.17 3.24
N ARG A 163 8.42 6.92 4.29
CA ARG A 163 8.94 6.31 5.53
C ARG A 163 7.84 5.52 6.27
N THR A 164 6.59 6.00 6.24
CA THR A 164 5.45 5.19 6.72
C THR A 164 5.30 3.90 5.91
N ALA A 165 5.43 3.99 4.58
CA ALA A 165 5.39 2.83 3.69
C ALA A 165 6.54 1.85 4.01
N GLY A 166 7.77 2.35 4.15
CA GLY A 166 8.98 1.59 4.46
C GLY A 166 8.87 0.80 5.75
N GLN A 167 8.26 1.34 6.82
CA GLN A 167 7.99 0.59 8.05
C GLN A 167 7.02 -0.58 7.82
N ILE A 168 5.88 -0.34 7.15
CA ILE A 168 4.74 -1.28 7.15
C ILE A 168 4.86 -2.45 6.16
N ILE A 169 6.03 -2.64 5.53
CA ILE A 169 6.27 -3.66 4.51
C ILE A 169 7.35 -4.70 4.87
N GLN A 170 8.01 -4.61 6.04
CA GLN A 170 9.22 -5.40 6.31
C GLN A 170 8.92 -6.80 6.87
N ASP A 171 9.99 -7.58 7.06
CA ASP A 171 9.97 -8.90 7.69
C ASP A 171 9.40 -8.84 9.12
N HIS A 172 9.64 -7.73 9.82
CA HIS A 172 9.08 -7.39 11.12
C HIS A 172 8.30 -6.06 11.04
N PHE A 173 7.14 -5.95 11.70
CA PHE A 173 6.31 -4.72 11.65
C PHE A 173 7.03 -3.47 12.20
N ASN A 174 7.84 -3.65 13.24
CA ASN A 174 8.86 -2.70 13.61
C ASN A 174 10.22 -3.34 13.28
N PRO A 175 10.94 -2.83 12.26
CA PRO A 175 12.30 -3.26 11.95
C PRO A 175 13.21 -3.28 13.19
N GLY A 176 13.96 -4.37 13.35
CA GLY A 176 14.80 -4.62 14.53
C GLY A 176 14.08 -5.27 15.73
N GLU A 177 12.74 -5.28 15.80
CA GLU A 177 12.02 -6.02 16.84
C GLU A 177 11.92 -7.52 16.51
N ARG A 178 12.72 -8.32 17.21
CA ARG A 178 12.84 -9.77 16.96
C ARG A 178 11.59 -10.56 17.34
N ASN A 179 11.28 -11.58 16.53
CA ASN A 179 10.18 -12.52 16.76
C ASN A 179 8.83 -11.79 16.90
N GLN A 180 8.54 -10.94 15.91
CA GLN A 180 7.29 -10.21 15.74
C GLN A 180 6.71 -10.50 14.34
N PRO A 181 5.38 -10.47 14.16
CA PRO A 181 4.77 -10.53 12.84
C PRO A 181 5.30 -9.43 11.89
N GLY A 182 5.17 -9.66 10.60
CA GLY A 182 5.63 -8.72 9.57
C GLY A 182 4.83 -7.44 9.46
N GLY A 183 5.36 -6.51 8.65
CA GLY A 183 4.64 -5.30 8.26
C GLY A 183 3.27 -5.65 7.65
N PRO A 184 2.17 -4.98 8.05
CA PRO A 184 0.82 -5.39 7.67
C PRO A 184 0.54 -5.29 6.17
N LEU A 185 1.29 -4.47 5.42
CA LEU A 185 1.18 -4.33 3.97
C LEU A 185 2.40 -4.95 3.23
N PHE A 186 3.05 -5.95 3.84
CA PHE A 186 4.16 -6.69 3.23
C PHE A 186 3.89 -7.07 1.76
N GLY A 187 4.67 -6.49 0.84
CA GLY A 187 4.56 -6.72 -0.59
C GLY A 187 3.64 -5.75 -1.36
N VAL A 188 3.11 -4.70 -0.73
CA VAL A 188 2.32 -3.64 -1.43
C VAL A 188 3.14 -2.81 -2.43
N GLN A 189 4.48 -2.94 -2.38
CA GLN A 189 5.39 -2.33 -3.36
C GLN A 189 5.05 -2.77 -4.80
N PHE A 190 4.64 -4.02 -4.98
CA PHE A 190 4.34 -4.61 -6.29
C PHE A 190 2.89 -4.39 -6.73
N SER A 191 2.42 -3.15 -6.56
CA SER A 191 1.08 -2.67 -6.90
C SER A 191 1.18 -1.30 -7.57
N GLN A 192 0.14 -0.90 -8.30
CA GLN A 192 0.10 0.32 -9.13
C GLN A 192 1.15 0.27 -10.26
N LEU A 193 1.41 -0.93 -10.80
CA LEU A 193 2.52 -1.17 -11.72
C LEU A 193 2.25 -0.59 -13.12
N ALA A 194 3.32 -0.23 -13.84
CA ALA A 194 3.24 0.33 -15.18
C ALA A 194 2.52 -0.56 -16.22
N CYS A 195 2.52 -1.87 -15.98
CA CYS A 195 1.91 -2.94 -16.77
C CYS A 195 0.45 -3.28 -16.39
N SER A 196 -0.14 -2.55 -15.44
CA SER A 196 -1.49 -2.80 -14.92
C SER A 196 -2.60 -2.73 -15.98
N ASP A 197 -3.59 -3.63 -15.86
CA ASP A 197 -4.83 -3.59 -16.65
C ASP A 197 -5.85 -2.55 -16.17
N PHE A 198 -5.65 -2.02 -14.96
CA PHE A 198 -6.53 -1.05 -14.32
C PHE A 198 -5.98 0.38 -14.35
N SER A 199 -4.71 0.56 -14.00
CA SER A 199 -4.11 1.88 -13.81
C SER A 199 -3.87 2.59 -15.14
N GLN A 200 -4.13 3.89 -15.16
CA GLN A 200 -4.11 4.71 -16.37
C GLN A 200 -2.70 5.17 -16.73
N ARG A 201 -2.57 5.64 -17.97
CA ARG A 201 -1.35 6.15 -18.60
C ARG A 201 -1.56 7.63 -18.93
N ASP A 202 -0.51 8.44 -18.91
CA ASP A 202 -0.59 9.83 -19.39
C ASP A 202 -1.13 9.84 -20.81
N LEU A 203 -2.13 10.70 -21.06
CA LEU A 203 -2.87 10.71 -22.33
C LEU A 203 -2.05 11.29 -23.51
N GLY A 204 -0.83 11.79 -23.26
CA GLY A 204 0.00 12.46 -24.25
C GLY A 204 -0.51 13.82 -24.71
N THR A 205 -1.68 14.27 -24.22
CA THR A 205 -2.38 15.50 -24.64
C THR A 205 -1.81 16.79 -24.05
N GLY A 206 -0.90 16.68 -23.08
CA GLY A 206 -0.41 17.82 -22.28
C GLY A 206 -1.36 18.26 -21.16
N VAL A 207 -2.54 17.63 -21.02
CA VAL A 207 -3.55 17.94 -20.00
C VAL A 207 -3.72 16.73 -19.07
N THR A 208 -3.93 16.96 -17.78
CA THR A 208 -4.26 15.92 -16.80
C THR A 208 -5.60 15.25 -17.11
N GLY A 209 -5.77 14.01 -16.67
CA GLY A 209 -6.96 13.22 -16.97
C GLY A 209 -7.33 12.20 -15.90
N PRO A 210 -8.38 11.40 -16.15
CA PRO A 210 -8.93 10.46 -15.18
C PRO A 210 -7.91 9.39 -14.80
N GLY A 211 -7.83 9.09 -13.50
CA GLY A 211 -6.89 8.13 -12.94
C GLY A 211 -7.58 6.91 -12.29
N PRO A 212 -6.92 6.26 -11.31
CA PRO A 212 -5.54 6.52 -10.91
C PRO A 212 -4.56 6.18 -12.02
N HIS A 213 -3.45 6.92 -12.07
CA HIS A 213 -2.33 6.65 -12.96
C HIS A 213 -1.34 5.68 -12.32
N ARG A 214 -0.64 4.92 -13.15
CA ARG A 214 0.40 3.96 -12.73
C ARG A 214 1.63 4.66 -12.10
N SER A 215 2.40 3.91 -11.32
CA SER A 215 3.74 4.27 -10.84
C SER A 215 4.83 3.54 -11.66
N PRO A 216 6.01 4.13 -11.89
CA PRO A 216 7.09 3.47 -12.64
C PRO A 216 7.79 2.35 -11.87
N LEU A 217 7.89 2.47 -10.54
CA LEU A 217 8.60 1.52 -9.66
C LEU A 217 7.67 0.87 -8.62
N GLY A 218 6.36 0.89 -8.86
CA GLY A 218 5.35 0.51 -7.87
C GLY A 218 5.30 1.50 -6.70
N LEU A 219 5.00 1.04 -5.49
CA LEU A 219 5.02 1.89 -4.29
C LEU A 219 6.40 1.89 -3.61
N SER A 220 6.84 3.07 -3.19
CA SER A 220 8.18 3.32 -2.68
C SER A 220 8.26 3.19 -1.16
N ALA A 221 9.30 2.49 -0.69
CA ALA A 221 9.66 2.33 0.71
C ALA A 221 10.69 3.38 1.20
N ASP A 222 11.13 4.22 0.28
CA ASP A 222 12.36 4.99 0.36
C ASP A 222 12.05 6.44 0.80
N PRO A 223 12.69 6.99 1.84
CA PRO A 223 12.41 8.35 2.35
C PRO A 223 12.44 9.44 1.27
N GLY A 224 11.75 10.56 1.52
CA GLY A 224 11.61 11.65 0.54
C GLY A 224 10.33 11.67 -0.30
N GLY A 225 9.27 10.94 0.10
CA GLY A 225 7.93 11.05 -0.48
C GLY A 225 6.89 11.49 0.54
N PHE A 226 6.27 12.66 0.34
CA PHE A 226 5.27 13.24 1.25
C PHE A 226 3.92 13.53 0.58
N PRO A 227 2.80 13.40 1.32
CA PRO A 227 1.48 13.79 0.84
C PRO A 227 1.26 15.31 0.96
N LEU A 228 0.61 15.90 -0.04
CA LEU A 228 0.28 17.33 -0.09
C LEU A 228 -1.19 17.56 0.27
N TYR A 229 -1.46 18.56 1.10
CA TYR A 229 -2.75 18.89 1.67
C TYR A 229 -3.16 20.35 1.45
N LYS A 230 -4.45 20.57 1.19
CA LYS A 230 -5.09 21.90 1.23
C LYS A 230 -6.38 21.79 2.04
N ASP A 231 -6.55 22.65 3.03
CA ASP A 231 -7.68 22.65 3.98
C ASP A 231 -7.98 21.30 4.63
N GLY A 232 -6.92 20.56 4.99
CA GLY A 232 -7.05 19.22 5.57
C GLY A 232 -7.60 18.17 4.62
N VAL A 233 -7.59 18.40 3.30
CA VAL A 233 -7.86 17.42 2.24
C VAL A 233 -6.56 17.06 1.52
N ALA A 234 -6.32 15.76 1.29
CA ALA A 234 -5.18 15.30 0.49
C ALA A 234 -5.41 15.61 -1.00
N VAL A 235 -4.53 16.42 -1.60
CA VAL A 235 -4.63 16.91 -2.99
C VAL A 235 -3.58 16.35 -3.94
N GLY A 236 -2.53 15.70 -3.42
CA GLY A 236 -1.45 15.16 -4.22
C GLY A 236 -0.27 14.67 -3.38
N GLY A 237 0.91 14.64 -3.98
CA GLY A 237 2.15 14.24 -3.32
C GLY A 237 3.39 14.84 -4.00
N VAL A 238 4.47 14.94 -3.25
CA VAL A 238 5.80 15.32 -3.72
C VAL A 238 6.79 14.20 -3.43
N GLY A 239 7.72 13.98 -4.34
CA GLY A 239 8.78 12.97 -4.24
C GLY A 239 10.11 13.53 -4.72
N VAL A 240 11.18 13.23 -3.99
CA VAL A 240 12.52 13.75 -4.24
C VAL A 240 13.52 12.60 -4.30
N ILE A 241 14.48 12.70 -5.23
CA ILE A 241 15.71 11.91 -5.24
C ILE A 241 16.92 12.85 -5.31
N SER A 242 17.95 12.59 -4.50
CA SER A 242 19.19 13.38 -4.49
C SER A 242 20.46 12.57 -4.16
N ASP A 243 20.35 11.41 -3.51
CA ASP A 243 21.49 10.56 -3.15
C ASP A 243 21.82 9.46 -4.19
N GLY A 244 20.94 9.24 -5.16
CA GLY A 244 21.08 8.23 -6.22
C GLY A 244 20.66 6.81 -5.83
N ARG A 245 19.90 6.61 -4.74
CA ARG A 245 19.44 5.30 -4.28
C ARG A 245 17.92 5.15 -4.29
N TYR A 246 17.47 3.89 -4.31
CA TYR A 246 16.09 3.51 -4.04
C TYR A 246 16.13 2.37 -3.02
N SER A 247 15.83 2.69 -1.77
CA SER A 247 16.13 1.89 -0.59
C SER A 247 14.92 1.79 0.36
N LEU A 248 15.19 1.52 1.64
CA LEU A 248 14.27 1.76 2.74
C LEU A 248 15.05 1.90 4.05
N ASP A 249 14.48 2.65 4.99
CA ASP A 249 14.91 2.67 6.39
C ASP A 249 14.64 1.31 7.06
N LYS A 250 15.69 0.65 7.55
CA LYS A 250 15.65 -0.63 8.29
C LYS A 250 15.81 -0.48 9.81
N ASN A 251 15.93 0.73 10.35
CA ASN A 251 16.30 0.96 11.75
C ASN A 251 15.42 1.99 12.46
N LEU A 252 14.27 1.56 13.00
CA LEU A 252 13.39 2.47 13.76
C LEU A 252 13.89 2.84 15.17
N LEU A 253 15.15 2.52 15.51
CA LEU A 253 15.73 2.72 16.84
C LEU A 253 16.56 4.01 16.96
N ASP A 254 16.98 4.60 15.85
CA ASP A 254 17.53 5.96 15.80
C ASP A 254 16.53 6.95 15.14
N VAL A 255 17.07 8.09 14.71
CA VAL A 255 16.40 9.18 14.02
C VAL A 255 17.44 9.69 13.03
N ASP A 256 17.25 9.47 11.73
CA ASP A 256 18.23 9.87 10.72
C ASP A 256 18.13 11.35 10.29
N SER A 257 18.88 11.71 9.27
CA SER A 257 18.90 13.04 8.66
C SER A 257 18.94 12.91 7.13
N ASP A 258 18.07 12.05 6.58
CA ASP A 258 18.01 11.76 5.16
C ASP A 258 17.82 13.02 4.28
N GLN A 259 18.57 13.08 3.18
CA GLN A 259 18.63 14.28 2.33
C GLN A 259 17.39 14.42 1.45
N ASP A 260 16.82 13.30 0.97
CA ASP A 260 15.59 13.31 0.19
C ASP A 260 14.40 13.70 1.07
N GLU A 261 14.33 13.17 2.29
CA GLU A 261 13.30 13.52 3.28
C GLU A 261 13.36 15.00 3.68
N LEU A 262 14.55 15.56 3.90
CA LEU A 262 14.69 17.00 4.19
C LEU A 262 14.23 17.90 3.04
N ILE A 263 14.65 17.58 1.80
CA ILE A 263 14.27 18.37 0.62
C ILE A 263 12.77 18.22 0.30
N ALA A 264 12.21 17.01 0.45
CA ALA A 264 10.78 16.76 0.28
C ALA A 264 9.93 17.37 1.40
N LEU A 265 10.44 17.43 2.64
CA LEU A 265 9.75 18.09 3.76
C LEU A 265 9.64 19.59 3.49
N ALA A 266 10.72 20.24 3.05
CA ALA A 266 10.68 21.63 2.61
C ALA A 266 9.70 21.85 1.45
N ALA A 267 9.72 20.95 0.44
CA ALA A 267 8.79 20.98 -0.68
C ALA A 267 7.31 20.84 -0.27
N SER A 268 7.03 20.21 0.87
CA SER A 268 5.68 20.07 1.42
C SER A 268 5.23 21.26 2.29
N PHE A 269 6.09 22.25 2.56
CA PHE A 269 5.80 23.31 3.53
C PHE A 269 4.66 24.23 3.07
N GLY A 270 3.66 24.43 3.95
CA GLY A 270 2.39 25.07 3.57
C GLY A 270 1.38 24.10 2.94
N TYR A 271 1.73 22.82 2.85
CA TYR A 271 0.92 21.71 2.35
C TYR A 271 1.04 20.43 3.22
N GLN A 272 1.66 20.47 4.40
CA GLN A 272 1.83 19.26 5.23
C GLN A 272 0.49 18.77 5.81
N PRO A 273 0.32 17.45 6.04
CA PRO A 273 -0.86 16.90 6.70
C PRO A 273 -1.12 17.55 8.08
N PRO A 274 -2.39 17.71 8.49
CA PRO A 274 -2.73 18.06 9.86
C PRO A 274 -2.05 17.15 10.88
N LEU A 275 -1.39 17.73 11.89
CA LEU A 275 -0.59 16.98 12.87
C LEU A 275 -1.36 15.82 13.53
N ASN A 276 -2.66 16.01 13.81
CA ASN A 276 -3.52 14.99 14.40
C ASN A 276 -3.84 13.80 13.48
N ARG A 277 -3.41 13.82 12.21
CA ARG A 277 -3.61 12.75 11.23
C ARG A 277 -2.30 12.21 10.65
N ARG A 278 -1.13 12.77 10.99
CA ARG A 278 0.19 12.19 10.64
C ARG A 278 0.34 10.78 11.21
N ALA A 279 1.15 9.96 10.54
CA ALA A 279 1.50 8.60 10.98
C ALA A 279 1.92 8.51 12.47
N ASP A 280 2.68 9.50 12.99
CA ASP A 280 3.10 9.53 14.41
C ASP A 280 1.94 9.69 15.43
N ARG A 281 0.71 9.96 14.97
CA ARG A 281 -0.52 10.03 15.77
C ARG A 281 -1.52 8.91 15.48
N ILE A 282 -1.12 7.92 14.69
CA ILE A 282 -1.93 6.74 14.34
C ILE A 282 -1.24 5.51 14.92
N THR A 283 -2.02 4.68 15.62
CA THR A 283 -1.53 3.48 16.31
C THR A 283 -2.05 2.20 15.66
N VAL A 284 -1.14 1.29 15.33
CA VAL A 284 -1.43 -0.07 14.85
C VAL A 284 -0.76 -1.03 15.83
N ASP A 285 -1.51 -2.01 16.34
CA ASP A 285 -1.07 -2.94 17.41
C ASP A 285 -0.40 -2.23 18.63
N GLY A 286 -0.93 -1.06 19.00
CA GLY A 286 -0.38 -0.24 20.08
C GLY A 286 0.92 0.52 19.75
N LYS A 287 1.54 0.27 18.60
CA LYS A 287 2.75 0.93 18.09
C LYS A 287 2.37 2.15 17.23
N THR A 288 3.14 3.24 17.32
CA THR A 288 3.00 4.41 16.44
C THR A 288 3.77 4.22 15.13
N LEU A 289 3.24 4.73 14.03
CA LEU A 289 3.91 4.71 12.73
C LEU A 289 4.90 5.91 12.59
N ARG A 290 5.98 5.76 11.82
CA ARG A 290 6.86 6.88 11.42
C ARG A 290 6.20 7.73 10.34
N PHE A 291 6.32 9.06 10.44
CA PHE A 291 5.95 10.00 9.37
C PHE A 291 7.20 10.59 8.70
N ALA A 292 8.12 11.08 9.50
CA ALA A 292 9.42 11.59 9.13
C ALA A 292 10.30 11.50 10.38
N ASP A 293 11.61 11.43 10.19
CA ASP A 293 12.58 11.52 11.28
C ASP A 293 13.07 12.97 11.46
N VAL A 294 13.00 13.76 10.39
CA VAL A 294 13.28 15.21 10.35
C VAL A 294 12.01 16.07 10.52
N ASP A 295 12.18 17.33 10.97
CA ASP A 295 11.09 18.29 11.17
C ASP A 295 11.46 19.68 10.59
N ASN A 296 10.50 20.60 10.50
CA ASN A 296 10.66 21.90 9.83
C ASN A 296 11.78 22.79 10.44
N ILE A 297 12.18 22.52 11.68
CA ILE A 297 13.28 23.20 12.39
C ILE A 297 14.68 22.74 11.94
N ASP A 298 14.77 21.60 11.24
CA ASP A 298 16.03 21.03 10.75
C ASP A 298 16.37 21.49 9.32
N LEU A 299 15.48 22.29 8.69
CA LEU A 299 15.64 22.87 7.36
C LEU A 299 16.70 23.99 7.32
N GLU A 300 17.43 24.10 6.21
CA GLU A 300 18.50 25.09 6.02
C GLU A 300 18.05 26.33 5.22
N SER A 301 17.00 26.21 4.41
CA SER A 301 16.36 27.33 3.72
C SER A 301 15.21 27.92 4.55
N ALA A 302 14.70 29.08 4.13
CA ALA A 302 13.44 29.64 4.64
C ALA A 302 12.29 29.21 3.70
N PRO A 303 11.45 28.23 4.09
CA PRO A 303 10.44 27.65 3.19
C PRO A 303 9.16 28.52 3.06
N ASP A 304 9.16 29.71 3.66
CA ASP A 304 8.04 30.68 3.69
C ASP A 304 7.80 31.42 2.35
N GLY A 305 8.46 31.00 1.27
CA GLY A 305 8.32 31.56 -0.08
C GLY A 305 9.29 32.70 -0.40
N SER A 306 10.32 32.92 0.42
CA SER A 306 11.36 33.95 0.21
C SER A 306 12.02 33.93 -1.19
N ASN A 307 12.14 32.76 -1.82
CA ASN A 307 12.60 32.55 -3.20
C ASN A 307 11.55 31.78 -4.01
N THR A 308 10.95 32.43 -5.02
CA THR A 308 9.86 31.83 -5.83
C THR A 308 10.37 31.07 -7.05
N TYR A 309 9.50 30.26 -7.68
CA TYR A 309 9.82 29.53 -8.93
C TYR A 309 10.32 30.46 -10.05
N ALA A 310 9.75 31.67 -10.16
CA ALA A 310 10.16 32.68 -11.13
C ALA A 310 11.56 33.29 -10.88
N ALA A 311 12.22 32.94 -9.75
CA ALA A 311 13.61 33.28 -9.46
C ALA A 311 14.60 32.14 -9.78
N LEU A 312 14.11 30.95 -10.16
CA LEU A 312 14.95 29.85 -10.65
C LEU A 312 15.47 30.14 -12.06
N THR A 313 16.64 29.59 -12.37
CA THR A 313 17.36 29.76 -13.64
C THR A 313 17.83 28.41 -14.17
N ALA A 314 18.24 28.35 -15.45
CA ALA A 314 18.87 27.16 -16.03
C ALA A 314 20.21 26.75 -15.37
N ALA A 315 20.78 27.58 -14.47
CA ALA A 315 21.91 27.19 -13.63
C ALA A 315 21.47 26.40 -12.38
N ASP A 316 20.19 26.49 -12.00
CA ASP A 316 19.59 25.75 -10.89
C ASP A 316 19.04 24.40 -11.38
N GLY A 317 18.40 24.38 -12.56
CA GLY A 317 17.80 23.20 -13.17
C GLY A 317 16.73 23.55 -14.23
N ASP A 318 16.14 22.51 -14.81
CA ASP A 318 15.08 22.62 -15.83
C ASP A 318 13.93 21.62 -15.56
N LEU A 319 12.75 21.93 -16.10
CA LEU A 319 11.65 20.95 -16.22
C LEU A 319 12.02 19.88 -17.25
N ILE A 320 11.63 18.64 -16.99
CA ILE A 320 11.88 17.50 -17.89
C ILE A 320 10.59 16.78 -18.29
N SER A 321 10.63 16.14 -19.47
CA SER A 321 9.67 15.11 -19.85
C SER A 321 10.13 13.74 -19.36
N VAL A 322 9.20 12.86 -19.00
CA VAL A 322 9.46 11.48 -18.61
C VAL A 322 8.56 10.56 -19.45
N THR A 323 9.17 9.63 -20.18
CA THR A 323 8.49 8.74 -21.14
C THR A 323 7.36 7.97 -20.47
N GLY A 324 6.13 8.10 -20.98
CA GLY A 324 4.97 7.39 -20.44
C GLY A 324 4.39 7.94 -19.13
N TYR A 325 4.85 9.11 -18.66
CA TYR A 325 4.38 9.78 -17.43
C TYR A 325 4.11 11.28 -17.60
N ILE A 326 5.00 12.01 -18.27
CA ILE A 326 4.80 13.41 -18.64
C ILE A 326 5.51 13.70 -19.96
N THR A 327 4.77 13.64 -21.07
CA THR A 327 5.32 13.69 -22.44
C THR A 327 5.86 15.06 -22.88
N THR A 328 5.69 16.11 -22.08
CA THR A 328 6.15 17.46 -22.38
C THR A 328 6.59 18.12 -21.07
N ALA A 329 7.83 18.64 -21.06
CA ALA A 329 8.36 19.40 -19.93
C ALA A 329 7.51 20.66 -19.66
N ALA A 330 6.67 20.60 -18.62
CA ALA A 330 5.69 21.63 -18.28
C ALA A 330 5.26 21.49 -16.82
N ILE A 331 4.63 22.54 -16.29
CA ILE A 331 3.82 22.48 -15.07
C ILE A 331 2.34 22.45 -15.47
N ARG A 332 1.56 21.56 -14.85
CA ARG A 332 0.13 21.33 -15.08
C ARG A 332 -0.65 21.54 -13.78
N ALA A 333 -1.93 21.91 -13.89
CA ALA A 333 -2.85 21.88 -12.75
C ALA A 333 -3.37 20.46 -12.50
N GLY A 334 -3.57 20.08 -11.23
CA GLY A 334 -4.12 18.79 -10.83
C GLY A 334 -5.64 18.72 -10.85
N THR A 335 -6.17 17.50 -10.96
CA THR A 335 -7.61 17.23 -10.98
C THR A 335 -8.24 17.36 -9.59
N VAL A 336 -9.54 17.68 -9.54
CA VAL A 336 -10.32 17.72 -8.29
C VAL A 336 -10.79 16.31 -7.96
N PHE A 337 -10.18 15.68 -6.95
CA PHE A 337 -10.56 14.34 -6.50
C PHE A 337 -12.05 14.27 -6.14
N GLY A 338 -12.72 13.17 -6.49
CA GLY A 338 -14.16 13.00 -6.27
C GLY A 338 -15.05 13.57 -7.39
N GLN A 339 -14.45 14.16 -8.43
CA GLN A 339 -15.12 14.61 -9.65
C GLN A 339 -14.76 13.72 -10.85
N ALA A 340 -15.55 13.79 -11.91
CA ALA A 340 -15.37 12.95 -13.10
C ALA A 340 -13.96 13.08 -13.71
N ASP A 341 -13.40 14.30 -13.72
CA ASP A 341 -12.10 14.61 -14.31
C ASP A 341 -10.92 13.88 -13.62
N SER A 342 -11.06 13.51 -12.34
CA SER A 342 -10.05 12.69 -11.63
C SER A 342 -10.26 11.18 -11.86
N GLY A 343 -11.24 10.77 -12.66
CA GLY A 343 -11.59 9.35 -12.88
C GLY A 343 -12.28 8.68 -11.69
N ILE A 344 -12.58 9.41 -10.61
CA ILE A 344 -13.15 8.89 -9.37
C ILE A 344 -14.22 9.87 -8.89
N ARG A 345 -15.48 9.45 -8.89
CA ARG A 345 -16.60 10.28 -8.42
C ARG A 345 -17.65 9.50 -7.66
N ALA A 346 -18.54 10.21 -6.97
CA ALA A 346 -19.70 9.60 -6.33
C ALA A 346 -20.54 8.76 -7.31
N ASP A 347 -21.09 7.66 -6.81
CA ASP A 347 -22.05 6.82 -7.53
C ASP A 347 -23.33 7.59 -7.89
N ALA A 348 -23.97 7.18 -8.98
CA ALA A 348 -25.20 7.77 -9.51
C ALA A 348 -26.45 6.88 -9.29
N GLY A 349 -26.34 5.79 -8.51
CA GLY A 349 -27.48 4.96 -8.08
C GLY A 349 -27.28 3.45 -8.14
N LEU A 350 -26.10 2.94 -8.50
CA LEU A 350 -25.80 1.50 -8.47
C LEU A 350 -25.73 0.94 -7.04
N TYR A 351 -25.28 1.75 -6.08
CA TYR A 351 -25.03 1.39 -4.69
C TYR A 351 -25.72 2.38 -3.74
N ALA A 352 -27.01 2.64 -4.01
CA ALA A 352 -27.80 3.64 -3.31
C ALA A 352 -27.76 3.44 -1.78
N GLY A 353 -27.39 4.50 -1.05
CA GLY A 353 -27.24 4.50 0.41
C GLY A 353 -25.85 4.11 0.94
N GLN A 354 -24.93 3.63 0.08
CA GLN A 354 -23.63 3.08 0.51
C GLN A 354 -22.44 4.07 0.46
N ASP A 355 -22.68 5.39 0.41
CA ASP A 355 -21.64 6.43 0.32
C ASP A 355 -20.54 6.14 -0.72
N ALA A 356 -20.95 5.51 -1.82
CA ALA A 356 -20.07 4.84 -2.77
C ALA A 356 -19.53 5.77 -3.85
N PHE A 357 -18.33 5.45 -4.33
CA PHE A 357 -17.61 6.12 -5.41
C PHE A 357 -17.24 5.08 -6.48
N VAL A 358 -17.30 5.49 -7.74
CA VAL A 358 -17.09 4.65 -8.93
C VAL A 358 -16.00 5.23 -9.82
N PHE A 359 -15.35 4.34 -10.56
CA PHE A 359 -14.26 4.66 -11.48
C PHE A 359 -14.81 5.00 -12.85
N VAL A 360 -14.43 6.14 -13.41
CA VAL A 360 -14.97 6.66 -14.68
C VAL A 360 -13.89 6.95 -15.73
N ASP A 361 -14.29 6.90 -16.99
CA ASP A 361 -13.48 7.34 -18.13
C ASP A 361 -13.61 8.85 -18.39
N GLY A 362 -12.88 9.35 -19.40
CA GLY A 362 -12.95 10.76 -19.82
C GLY A 362 -14.28 11.17 -20.49
N ALA A 363 -15.21 10.23 -20.68
CA ALA A 363 -16.60 10.49 -21.08
C ALA A 363 -17.58 10.39 -19.88
N ASN A 364 -17.06 10.26 -18.64
CA ASN A 364 -17.80 10.10 -17.39
C ASN A 364 -18.61 8.78 -17.27
N THR A 365 -18.29 7.80 -18.11
CA THR A 365 -18.87 6.45 -18.11
C THR A 365 -18.23 5.62 -17.00
N ASN A 366 -19.02 4.88 -16.21
CA ASN A 366 -18.46 3.93 -15.24
C ASN A 366 -17.70 2.82 -15.99
N ARG A 367 -16.43 2.62 -15.64
CA ARG A 367 -15.54 1.61 -16.23
C ARG A 367 -15.82 0.19 -15.72
N TYR A 368 -16.33 0.06 -14.49
CA TYR A 368 -16.54 -1.24 -13.82
C TYR A 368 -17.92 -1.33 -13.13
N PRO A 369 -19.04 -1.12 -13.85
CA PRO A 369 -20.38 -1.41 -13.34
C PRO A 369 -20.58 -2.93 -13.17
N PRO A 370 -21.52 -3.40 -12.33
CA PRO A 370 -21.82 -4.82 -12.20
C PRO A 370 -22.21 -5.50 -13.53
N ILE A 371 -21.38 -6.45 -13.96
CA ILE A 371 -21.65 -7.33 -15.10
C ILE A 371 -21.69 -8.80 -14.65
N ALA A 372 -22.17 -9.68 -15.54
CA ALA A 372 -22.10 -11.12 -15.33
C ALA A 372 -20.68 -11.65 -15.64
N GLY A 373 -20.27 -12.72 -14.96
CA GLY A 373 -19.03 -13.44 -15.25
C GLY A 373 -19.03 -14.05 -16.65
N THR A 374 -17.85 -14.23 -17.22
CA THR A 374 -17.68 -14.76 -18.59
C THR A 374 -17.38 -16.26 -18.59
N ALA A 375 -16.76 -16.76 -17.52
CA ALA A 375 -16.33 -18.15 -17.38
C ALA A 375 -16.40 -18.65 -15.94
N VAL A 376 -16.38 -19.97 -15.81
CA VAL A 376 -16.27 -20.75 -14.57
C VAL A 376 -15.51 -22.03 -14.90
N ALA A 377 -14.67 -22.52 -13.98
CA ALA A 377 -13.78 -23.66 -14.25
C ALA A 377 -14.53 -24.98 -14.52
N GLU A 378 -15.71 -25.18 -13.91
CA GLU A 378 -16.50 -26.41 -14.05
C GLU A 378 -17.60 -26.29 -15.13
N PRO A 379 -17.58 -27.12 -16.20
CA PRO A 379 -18.60 -27.08 -17.25
C PRO A 379 -20.00 -27.44 -16.76
N GLY A 380 -20.97 -26.57 -17.04
CA GLY A 380 -22.38 -26.75 -16.68
C GLY A 380 -22.80 -26.02 -15.42
N THR A 381 -21.85 -25.62 -14.57
CA THR A 381 -22.10 -24.61 -13.54
C THR A 381 -22.38 -23.26 -14.20
N ALA A 382 -23.35 -22.51 -13.68
CA ALA A 382 -23.61 -21.15 -14.14
C ALA A 382 -22.57 -20.17 -13.55
N VAL A 383 -22.22 -19.14 -14.32
CA VAL A 383 -21.39 -18.01 -13.89
C VAL A 383 -22.08 -17.15 -12.82
N LEU A 384 -21.33 -16.23 -12.19
CA LEU A 384 -21.89 -15.12 -11.43
C LEU A 384 -22.78 -14.24 -12.32
N SER A 385 -24.01 -13.95 -11.89
CA SER A 385 -24.87 -12.99 -12.59
C SER A 385 -24.61 -11.55 -12.13
N ALA A 386 -24.90 -10.56 -12.98
CA ALA A 386 -24.72 -9.14 -12.64
C ALA A 386 -25.46 -8.72 -11.35
N ASN A 387 -26.61 -9.33 -11.07
CA ASN A 387 -27.36 -9.11 -9.83
C ASN A 387 -26.62 -9.64 -8.59
N GLU A 388 -26.02 -10.82 -8.69
CA GLU A 388 -25.22 -11.41 -7.60
C GLU A 388 -23.97 -10.57 -7.34
N VAL A 389 -23.28 -10.13 -8.40
CA VAL A 389 -22.13 -9.21 -8.31
C VAL A 389 -22.53 -7.88 -7.67
N GLN A 390 -23.63 -7.26 -8.10
CA GLN A 390 -24.12 -6.01 -7.49
C GLN A 390 -24.51 -6.21 -6.02
N THR A 391 -25.05 -7.36 -5.64
CA THR A 391 -25.43 -7.66 -4.25
C THR A 391 -24.19 -7.85 -3.37
N VAL A 392 -23.18 -8.59 -3.85
CA VAL A 392 -21.87 -8.74 -3.16
C VAL A 392 -21.20 -7.39 -2.94
N MET A 393 -21.16 -6.53 -3.97
CA MET A 393 -20.63 -5.18 -3.85
C MET A 393 -21.41 -4.32 -2.85
N THR A 394 -22.75 -4.36 -2.90
CA THR A 394 -23.61 -3.57 -2.02
C THR A 394 -23.44 -3.95 -0.55
N GLU A 395 -23.38 -5.26 -0.26
CA GLU A 395 -23.20 -5.76 1.11
C GLU A 395 -21.78 -5.56 1.63
N ALA A 396 -20.74 -5.70 0.79
CA ALA A 396 -19.37 -5.38 1.20
C ALA A 396 -19.23 -3.89 1.56
N LEU A 397 -19.78 -2.98 0.74
CA LEU A 397 -19.81 -1.54 1.06
C LEU A 397 -20.64 -1.26 2.33
N ALA A 398 -21.74 -1.99 2.57
CA ALA A 398 -22.53 -1.87 3.80
C ALA A 398 -21.73 -2.27 5.05
N VAL A 399 -20.96 -3.37 4.98
CA VAL A 399 -20.07 -3.79 6.06
C VAL A 399 -18.99 -2.73 6.30
N ALA A 400 -18.34 -2.21 5.25
CA ALA A 400 -17.34 -1.15 5.36
C ALA A 400 -17.89 0.11 6.06
N ASN A 401 -19.06 0.59 5.64
CA ASN A 401 -19.74 1.74 6.23
C ASN A 401 -20.19 1.53 7.68
N SER A 402 -20.27 0.28 8.15
CA SER A 402 -20.55 -0.07 9.55
C SER A 402 -19.29 -0.27 10.40
N ALA A 403 -18.16 -0.60 9.76
CA ALA A 403 -16.90 -0.95 10.40
C ALA A 403 -16.14 0.28 10.92
N ARG A 404 -15.41 0.11 12.02
CA ARG A 404 -14.52 1.14 12.57
C ARG A 404 -13.16 1.08 11.88
N ALA A 405 -12.71 2.22 11.36
CA ALA A 405 -11.36 2.40 10.87
C ALA A 405 -10.30 2.12 11.96
N GLN A 406 -9.20 1.48 11.57
CA GLN A 406 -8.00 1.31 12.41
C GLN A 406 -6.99 2.43 12.18
N ILE A 407 -6.80 2.84 10.93
CA ILE A 407 -5.66 3.65 10.49
C ILE A 407 -6.02 5.11 10.20
N ARG A 408 -7.09 5.64 10.82
CA ARG A 408 -7.67 6.96 10.51
C ARG A 408 -8.00 7.78 11.76
N GLN A 409 -7.93 9.10 11.63
CA GLN A 409 -8.31 10.08 12.64
C GLN A 409 -9.34 11.07 12.05
N PRO A 410 -10.37 11.50 12.81
CA PRO A 410 -10.67 11.11 14.19
C PRO A 410 -11.10 9.64 14.32
N LEU A 411 -10.81 9.04 15.47
CA LEU A 411 -11.29 7.71 15.85
C LEU A 411 -12.83 7.63 15.79
N SER A 412 -13.34 6.41 15.61
CA SER A 412 -14.78 6.13 15.41
C SER A 412 -15.36 6.73 14.12
N THR A 413 -14.54 6.80 13.07
CA THR A 413 -14.96 6.98 11.66
C THR A 413 -15.06 5.63 10.94
N GLN A 414 -15.81 5.60 9.83
CA GLN A 414 -15.98 4.42 8.98
C GLN A 414 -14.63 3.95 8.40
N ALA A 415 -14.44 2.64 8.34
CA ALA A 415 -13.35 2.05 7.54
C ALA A 415 -13.53 2.46 6.07
N ARG A 416 -12.46 2.92 5.41
CA ARG A 416 -12.54 3.40 4.02
C ARG A 416 -11.71 2.52 3.07
N VAL A 417 -12.40 1.79 2.19
CA VAL A 417 -11.82 0.72 1.35
C VAL A 417 -12.35 0.76 -0.08
N THR A 418 -11.59 0.19 -1.01
CA THR A 418 -12.07 -0.28 -2.31
C THR A 418 -12.49 -1.75 -2.21
N VAL A 419 -13.55 -2.12 -2.94
CA VAL A 419 -14.01 -3.49 -3.15
C VAL A 419 -13.91 -3.83 -4.65
N SER A 420 -13.41 -5.03 -4.95
CA SER A 420 -13.34 -5.60 -6.31
C SER A 420 -13.93 -7.01 -6.34
N VAL A 421 -14.63 -7.36 -7.41
CA VAL A 421 -15.15 -8.71 -7.67
C VAL A 421 -14.72 -9.19 -9.06
N VAL A 422 -14.25 -10.43 -9.15
CA VAL A 422 -13.77 -11.07 -10.41
C VAL A 422 -14.42 -12.44 -10.66
N ASP A 423 -14.46 -12.88 -11.93
CA ASP A 423 -14.74 -14.29 -12.28
C ASP A 423 -13.49 -15.18 -12.13
N THR A 424 -13.63 -16.50 -12.36
CA THR A 424 -12.51 -17.45 -12.19
C THR A 424 -11.39 -17.28 -13.22
N GLN A 425 -11.58 -16.44 -14.23
CA GLN A 425 -10.55 -16.07 -15.21
C GLN A 425 -9.95 -14.68 -14.91
N GLY A 426 -10.25 -14.09 -13.74
CA GLY A 426 -9.72 -12.81 -13.29
C GLY A 426 -10.28 -11.59 -14.02
N ASN A 427 -11.39 -11.75 -14.77
CA ASN A 427 -12.07 -10.61 -15.40
C ASN A 427 -12.81 -9.80 -14.34
N VAL A 428 -12.68 -8.48 -14.40
CA VAL A 428 -13.32 -7.56 -13.45
C VAL A 428 -14.83 -7.53 -13.70
N LEU A 429 -15.63 -7.90 -12.68
CA LEU A 429 -17.10 -7.89 -12.77
C LEU A 429 -17.72 -6.65 -12.12
N ALA A 430 -17.06 -6.07 -11.12
CA ALA A 430 -17.37 -4.76 -10.55
C ALA A 430 -16.19 -4.23 -9.73
N MET A 431 -16.05 -2.90 -9.69
CA MET A 431 -15.20 -2.20 -8.72
C MET A 431 -15.90 -0.94 -8.21
N ALA A 432 -15.81 -0.69 -6.91
CA ALA A 432 -16.30 0.54 -6.27
C ALA A 432 -15.60 0.73 -4.92
N GLN A 433 -15.54 1.96 -4.43
CA GLN A 433 -14.94 2.27 -3.13
C GLN A 433 -15.89 3.09 -2.26
N THR A 434 -15.73 3.02 -0.95
CA THR A 434 -16.31 4.02 -0.05
C THR A 434 -15.65 5.38 -0.28
N ARG A 435 -16.36 6.48 -0.01
CA ARG A 435 -15.80 7.84 0.02
C ARG A 435 -14.45 7.91 0.77
N ASP A 436 -13.46 8.61 0.18
CA ASP A 436 -12.13 8.83 0.76
C ASP A 436 -11.40 7.54 1.21
N ALA A 437 -11.60 6.46 0.47
CA ALA A 437 -10.66 5.34 0.46
C ALA A 437 -9.29 5.79 -0.09
N PRO A 438 -8.17 5.20 0.37
CA PRO A 438 -6.85 5.49 -0.16
C PRO A 438 -6.67 4.88 -1.55
N VAL A 439 -6.03 5.63 -2.45
CA VAL A 439 -5.95 5.29 -3.88
C VAL A 439 -5.06 4.07 -4.13
N PHE A 440 -4.09 3.77 -3.25
CA PHE A 440 -3.29 2.53 -3.36
C PHE A 440 -4.19 1.29 -3.33
N GLY A 441 -5.24 1.31 -2.49
CA GLY A 441 -6.11 0.18 -2.21
C GLY A 441 -6.94 -0.28 -3.41
N ILE A 442 -7.03 0.53 -4.47
CA ILE A 442 -7.86 0.23 -5.63
C ILE A 442 -7.29 -0.96 -6.42
N GLU A 443 -6.06 -0.87 -6.93
CA GLU A 443 -5.42 -1.97 -7.65
C GLU A 443 -5.12 -3.16 -6.73
N VAL A 444 -4.75 -2.89 -5.47
CA VAL A 444 -4.56 -3.92 -4.44
C VAL A 444 -5.84 -4.74 -4.24
N SER A 445 -7.03 -4.12 -4.16
CA SER A 445 -8.28 -4.87 -4.02
C SER A 445 -8.54 -5.82 -5.21
N LEU A 446 -8.09 -5.45 -6.41
CA LEU A 446 -8.20 -6.28 -7.62
C LEU A 446 -7.14 -7.40 -7.63
N GLN A 447 -5.88 -7.12 -7.26
CA GLN A 447 -4.85 -8.13 -7.05
C GLN A 447 -5.29 -9.18 -6.00
N LYS A 448 -5.89 -8.71 -4.90
CA LYS A 448 -6.46 -9.56 -3.84
C LYS A 448 -7.63 -10.43 -4.34
N ALA A 449 -8.57 -9.85 -5.09
CA ALA A 449 -9.70 -10.59 -5.66
C ALA A 449 -9.23 -11.70 -6.62
N ARG A 450 -8.24 -11.36 -7.47
CA ARG A 450 -7.56 -12.28 -8.39
C ARG A 450 -6.81 -13.38 -7.65
N THR A 451 -6.10 -13.06 -6.58
CA THR A 451 -5.29 -14.01 -5.80
C THR A 451 -6.16 -15.11 -5.17
N ALA A 452 -7.22 -14.74 -4.44
CA ALA A 452 -8.15 -15.71 -3.86
C ALA A 452 -8.86 -16.58 -4.92
N ALA A 453 -9.30 -15.99 -6.03
CA ALA A 453 -9.88 -16.74 -7.14
C ALA A 453 -8.86 -17.69 -7.79
N PHE A 454 -7.61 -17.24 -7.99
CA PHE A 454 -6.56 -18.02 -8.62
C PHE A 454 -6.16 -19.22 -7.77
N PHE A 455 -5.70 -19.01 -6.53
CA PHE A 455 -5.17 -20.09 -5.68
C PHE A 455 -6.24 -21.12 -5.26
N SER A 456 -7.53 -20.76 -5.34
CA SER A 456 -8.64 -21.69 -5.10
C SER A 456 -9.06 -22.52 -6.33
N SER A 457 -8.47 -22.26 -7.50
CA SER A 457 -8.86 -22.90 -8.76
C SER A 457 -8.14 -24.25 -8.95
N PRO A 458 -8.83 -25.33 -9.37
CA PRO A 458 -8.24 -26.68 -9.48
C PRO A 458 -7.23 -26.85 -10.62
N ASP A 459 -7.05 -25.83 -11.46
CA ASP A 459 -6.08 -25.75 -12.55
C ASP A 459 -4.92 -24.76 -12.27
N ALA A 460 -4.85 -24.17 -11.07
CA ALA A 460 -3.81 -23.22 -10.71
C ALA A 460 -2.40 -23.85 -10.71
N ALA A 461 -2.31 -25.15 -10.40
CA ALA A 461 -1.09 -25.92 -10.58
C ALA A 461 -0.59 -25.99 -12.04
N ASP A 462 -1.50 -26.12 -13.01
CA ASP A 462 -1.12 -26.20 -14.43
C ASP A 462 -0.66 -24.83 -14.95
N PHE A 463 -1.23 -23.74 -14.41
CA PHE A 463 -0.80 -22.37 -14.71
C PHE A 463 0.56 -22.02 -14.11
N LEU A 464 0.88 -22.48 -12.89
CA LEU A 464 2.19 -22.21 -12.26
C LEU A 464 3.31 -23.17 -12.71
N GLY A 465 2.99 -24.33 -13.31
CA GLY A 465 3.97 -25.32 -13.73
C GLY A 465 4.84 -24.89 -14.92
N ASP A 466 5.91 -25.66 -15.20
CA ASP A 466 6.96 -25.40 -16.20
C ASP A 466 6.49 -25.10 -17.64
N ALA A 467 5.22 -25.36 -17.96
CA ALA A 467 4.61 -25.14 -19.28
C ALA A 467 3.58 -23.99 -19.29
N GLY A 468 3.25 -23.41 -18.13
CA GLY A 468 2.19 -22.41 -17.98
C GLY A 468 2.66 -20.95 -18.06
N LEU A 469 3.93 -20.67 -17.75
CA LEU A 469 4.49 -19.30 -17.71
C LEU A 469 5.94 -19.25 -18.22
N ALA A 470 6.32 -18.10 -18.80
CA ALA A 470 7.72 -17.74 -19.01
C ALA A 470 8.53 -17.74 -17.70
N LYS A 471 9.83 -18.01 -17.81
CA LYS A 471 10.76 -17.88 -16.69
C LYS A 471 11.05 -16.42 -16.35
N THR A 472 11.20 -16.12 -15.07
CA THR A 472 11.62 -14.81 -14.60
C THR A 472 13.11 -14.61 -14.91
N GLN A 473 13.49 -13.48 -15.49
CA GLN A 473 14.88 -13.12 -15.73
C GLN A 473 15.40 -12.19 -14.64
N TYR A 474 16.49 -12.58 -13.98
CA TYR A 474 17.25 -11.73 -13.05
C TYR A 474 18.47 -11.13 -13.78
N PHE A 475 18.98 -10.03 -13.24
CA PHE A 475 20.00 -9.22 -13.87
C PHE A 475 21.13 -8.90 -12.89
N ASN A 476 22.35 -8.78 -13.41
CA ASN A 476 23.48 -8.21 -12.69
C ASN A 476 23.25 -6.70 -12.46
N SER A 477 24.09 -6.11 -11.60
CA SER A 477 24.04 -4.67 -11.31
C SER A 477 24.21 -3.77 -12.54
N ASP A 478 24.88 -4.25 -13.60
CA ASP A 478 25.06 -3.56 -14.89
C ASP A 478 23.95 -3.81 -15.92
N LEU A 479 22.84 -4.41 -15.49
CA LEU A 479 21.69 -4.83 -16.30
C LEU A 479 22.00 -5.87 -17.39
N THR A 480 23.13 -6.57 -17.30
CA THR A 480 23.33 -7.82 -18.06
C THR A 480 22.52 -8.97 -17.43
N ALA A 481 22.07 -9.92 -18.24
CA ALA A 481 21.33 -11.09 -17.75
C ALA A 481 22.22 -11.98 -16.85
N ASP A 482 21.72 -12.31 -15.65
CA ASP A 482 22.34 -13.27 -14.72
C ASP A 482 21.69 -14.65 -14.85
N ARG A 483 20.63 -14.91 -14.07
CA ARG A 483 19.96 -16.22 -13.96
C ARG A 483 18.47 -16.15 -14.26
N GLN A 484 17.87 -17.31 -14.45
CA GLN A 484 16.43 -17.46 -14.65
C GLN A 484 15.79 -18.26 -13.52
N ILE A 485 14.68 -17.77 -12.99
CA ILE A 485 13.85 -18.48 -12.01
C ILE A 485 12.72 -19.20 -12.73
N ASN A 486 12.47 -20.46 -12.38
CA ASN A 486 11.35 -21.23 -12.89
C ASN A 486 10.15 -21.11 -11.95
N ILE A 487 9.00 -20.61 -12.44
CA ILE A 487 7.80 -20.45 -11.60
C ILE A 487 7.28 -21.80 -11.06
N GLY A 488 7.50 -22.89 -11.80
CA GLY A 488 7.15 -24.25 -11.37
C GLY A 488 7.90 -24.76 -10.13
N ASP A 489 9.01 -24.13 -9.77
CA ASP A 489 9.77 -24.46 -8.56
C ASP A 489 8.95 -24.08 -7.31
N TYR A 490 8.25 -22.94 -7.32
CA TYR A 490 7.35 -22.52 -6.24
C TYR A 490 6.18 -23.50 -6.01
N LEU A 491 5.65 -24.10 -7.08
CA LEU A 491 4.63 -25.15 -6.98
C LEU A 491 5.21 -26.44 -6.38
N THR A 492 6.44 -26.77 -6.73
CA THR A 492 7.18 -27.95 -6.23
C THR A 492 7.50 -27.79 -4.74
N ASP A 493 7.96 -26.62 -4.32
CA ASP A 493 8.21 -26.27 -2.93
C ASP A 493 6.91 -26.25 -2.12
N LEU A 494 5.83 -25.66 -2.64
CA LEU A 494 4.52 -25.67 -1.97
C LEU A 494 4.05 -27.11 -1.69
N ARG A 495 4.05 -27.98 -2.71
CA ARG A 495 3.65 -29.39 -2.59
C ARG A 495 4.52 -30.16 -1.58
N THR A 496 5.81 -29.88 -1.56
CA THR A 496 6.78 -30.45 -0.60
C THR A 496 6.53 -29.93 0.82
N PHE A 497 6.23 -28.65 0.96
CA PHE A 497 6.03 -27.97 2.24
C PHE A 497 4.72 -28.38 2.93
N THR A 498 3.65 -28.55 2.16
CA THR A 498 2.34 -29.07 2.63
C THR A 498 2.28 -30.60 2.71
N ALA A 499 3.33 -31.31 2.27
CA ALA A 499 3.35 -32.77 2.13
C ALA A 499 2.17 -33.32 1.30
N ASN A 500 1.81 -32.61 0.22
CA ASN A 500 0.65 -32.88 -0.62
C ASN A 500 1.03 -32.69 -2.09
N SER A 501 1.15 -33.79 -2.84
CA SER A 501 1.50 -33.78 -4.26
C SER A 501 0.46 -33.07 -5.15
N ASN A 502 -0.76 -32.89 -4.65
CA ASN A 502 -1.90 -32.38 -5.40
C ASN A 502 -2.26 -30.94 -4.98
N ALA A 503 -1.44 -30.27 -4.17
CA ALA A 503 -1.66 -28.87 -3.82
C ALA A 503 -1.82 -28.01 -5.10
N LEU A 504 -2.79 -27.09 -5.06
CA LEU A 504 -3.29 -26.28 -6.19
C LEU A 504 -3.92 -27.08 -7.34
N ALA A 505 -4.28 -28.34 -7.09
CA ALA A 505 -5.07 -29.21 -7.97
C ALA A 505 -6.07 -30.11 -7.19
N ASP A 506 -6.29 -29.82 -5.90
CA ASP A 506 -7.10 -30.61 -4.97
C ASP A 506 -8.42 -29.95 -4.54
N GLY A 507 -8.68 -28.72 -5.02
CA GLY A 507 -9.88 -27.95 -4.67
C GLY A 507 -9.80 -27.22 -3.32
N THR A 508 -8.63 -27.13 -2.68
CA THR A 508 -8.46 -26.34 -1.45
C THR A 508 -8.73 -24.86 -1.73
N ALA A 509 -9.66 -24.25 -0.98
CA ALA A 509 -9.99 -22.84 -1.07
C ALA A 509 -8.98 -21.99 -0.28
N PHE A 510 -8.37 -21.00 -0.93
CA PHE A 510 -7.38 -20.08 -0.37
C PHE A 510 -7.90 -18.64 -0.31
N SER A 511 -7.60 -17.97 0.80
CA SER A 511 -7.65 -16.52 0.96
C SER A 511 -6.23 -15.94 0.95
N ASP A 512 -6.09 -14.62 0.79
CA ASP A 512 -4.79 -13.97 0.85
C ASP A 512 -4.17 -14.01 2.25
N ARG A 513 -4.94 -14.27 3.33
CA ARG A 513 -4.35 -14.55 4.64
C ARG A 513 -3.65 -15.91 4.68
N ALA A 514 -4.22 -16.92 4.04
CA ALA A 514 -3.60 -18.25 3.94
C ALA A 514 -2.41 -18.23 2.98
N GLY A 515 -2.56 -17.61 1.80
CA GLY A 515 -1.49 -17.44 0.81
C GLY A 515 -0.35 -16.57 1.35
N GLY A 516 -0.67 -15.39 1.89
CA GLY A 516 0.30 -14.48 2.48
C GLY A 516 1.12 -15.08 3.62
N ASN A 517 0.52 -15.97 4.42
CA ASN A 517 1.25 -16.72 5.45
C ASN A 517 2.27 -17.71 4.85
N LEU A 518 2.00 -18.31 3.69
CA LEU A 518 2.94 -19.14 2.92
C LEU A 518 3.99 -18.31 2.14
N SER A 519 3.82 -17.00 2.03
CA SER A 519 4.76 -16.06 1.38
C SER A 519 5.69 -15.32 2.35
N ARG A 520 5.73 -15.71 3.64
CA ARG A 520 6.57 -15.04 4.66
C ARG A 520 8.03 -15.50 4.63
N PRO A 521 9.00 -14.61 4.96
CA PRO A 521 10.41 -14.99 5.14
C PRO A 521 10.65 -15.97 6.29
N PHE A 522 9.70 -16.07 7.23
CA PHE A 522 9.71 -17.01 8.36
C PHE A 522 8.32 -17.66 8.49
N TYR A 523 8.24 -18.99 8.59
CA TYR A 523 6.98 -19.73 8.71
C TYR A 523 6.87 -20.57 10.00
N PRO A 524 5.78 -20.46 10.80
CA PRO A 524 4.79 -19.38 10.75
C PRO A 524 5.43 -18.03 11.08
N ASP A 525 4.69 -16.97 10.81
CA ASP A 525 5.17 -15.60 10.96
C ASP A 525 5.58 -15.25 12.39
N GLY A 526 6.61 -14.40 12.53
CA GLY A 526 7.13 -13.95 13.82
C GLY A 526 7.99 -14.95 14.59
N ILE A 527 8.55 -15.97 13.93
CA ILE A 527 9.53 -16.89 14.53
C ILE A 527 10.80 -16.93 13.66
N GLU A 528 11.78 -16.07 13.98
CA GLU A 528 13.01 -15.86 13.17
C GLU A 528 13.82 -17.12 12.89
N SER A 529 13.76 -18.11 13.79
CA SER A 529 14.53 -19.37 13.68
C SER A 529 13.98 -20.36 12.66
N ASN A 530 12.84 -20.06 12.06
CA ASN A 530 12.14 -20.97 11.15
C ASN A 530 12.51 -20.70 9.68
N PRO A 531 12.41 -21.71 8.80
CA PRO A 531 12.57 -21.50 7.35
C PRO A 531 11.48 -20.59 6.79
N ASN A 532 11.75 -20.05 5.60
CA ASN A 532 10.78 -19.33 4.79
C ASN A 532 9.56 -20.19 4.41
N GLY A 533 8.44 -19.53 4.15
CA GLY A 533 7.29 -20.14 3.51
C GLY A 533 7.60 -20.48 2.04
N PRO A 534 6.88 -21.46 1.44
CA PRO A 534 7.21 -22.01 0.13
C PRO A 534 6.96 -21.06 -1.05
N LEU A 535 6.34 -19.89 -0.82
CA LEU A 535 6.13 -18.85 -1.85
C LEU A 535 7.09 -17.65 -1.67
N SER A 536 7.93 -17.68 -0.63
CA SER A 536 8.93 -16.66 -0.28
C SER A 536 10.32 -17.04 -0.80
N LYS A 537 11.17 -16.05 -1.08
CA LYS A 537 12.63 -16.29 -1.14
C LYS A 537 13.20 -16.77 0.20
N PRO A 538 14.33 -17.49 0.20
CA PRO A 538 15.09 -17.82 1.41
C PRO A 538 15.95 -16.64 1.90
N SER A 539 16.45 -16.73 3.13
CA SER A 539 17.39 -15.76 3.69
C SER A 539 18.66 -15.63 2.82
N GLY A 540 19.06 -14.40 2.51
CA GLY A 540 20.15 -14.08 1.57
C GLY A 540 19.68 -13.73 0.15
N GLU A 541 18.54 -14.27 -0.29
CA GLU A 541 17.85 -13.84 -1.53
C GLU A 541 16.62 -12.97 -1.24
N TRP A 542 16.08 -13.03 -0.01
CA TRP A 542 14.86 -12.32 0.38
C TRP A 542 15.10 -10.86 0.77
N SER A 543 14.23 -9.97 0.28
CA SER A 543 14.04 -8.62 0.82
C SER A 543 12.67 -8.06 0.44
N PRO A 544 12.28 -6.86 0.91
CA PRO A 544 11.13 -6.13 0.36
C PRO A 544 11.22 -5.81 -1.15
N PHE A 545 12.41 -5.92 -1.76
CA PHE A 545 12.62 -5.82 -3.22
C PHE A 545 12.89 -7.19 -3.89
N SER A 546 12.72 -8.29 -3.14
CA SER A 546 12.90 -9.68 -3.57
C SER A 546 12.05 -10.63 -2.71
N THR A 547 10.73 -10.53 -2.81
CA THR A 547 9.82 -11.21 -1.85
C THR A 547 9.63 -12.70 -2.14
N GLY A 548 9.64 -13.12 -3.41
CA GLY A 548 9.36 -14.49 -3.84
C GLY A 548 8.46 -14.52 -5.05
N LEU A 549 7.52 -15.49 -5.10
CA LEU A 549 6.57 -15.69 -6.21
C LEU A 549 5.84 -14.39 -6.60
N GLN A 550 5.55 -13.52 -5.62
CA GLN A 550 4.88 -12.25 -5.87
C GLN A 550 5.65 -11.36 -6.85
N LEU A 551 6.94 -11.11 -6.58
CA LEU A 551 7.79 -10.35 -7.51
C LEU A 551 8.04 -11.15 -8.77
N ASP A 552 8.38 -12.44 -8.65
CA ASP A 552 8.87 -13.22 -9.79
C ASP A 552 7.83 -13.36 -10.91
N LEU A 553 6.53 -13.35 -10.57
CA LEU A 553 5.43 -13.27 -11.53
C LEU A 553 5.42 -11.98 -12.36
N VAL A 554 5.77 -10.82 -11.78
CA VAL A 554 5.64 -9.49 -12.40
C VAL A 554 6.96 -8.85 -12.84
N MET A 555 8.09 -9.37 -12.36
CA MET A 555 9.45 -8.85 -12.55
C MET A 555 9.78 -8.60 -14.03
N ASN A 556 9.43 -9.54 -14.93
CA ASN A 556 9.68 -9.37 -16.36
C ASN A 556 8.92 -8.17 -16.96
N GLY A 557 7.68 -7.89 -16.48
CA GLY A 557 6.90 -6.72 -16.90
C GLY A 557 7.43 -5.40 -16.33
N ILE A 558 7.93 -5.41 -15.09
CA ILE A 558 8.63 -4.27 -14.49
C ILE A 558 9.88 -3.95 -15.31
N VAL A 559 10.71 -4.96 -15.61
CA VAL A 559 11.95 -4.81 -16.39
C VAL A 559 11.65 -4.32 -17.81
N GLN A 560 10.64 -4.87 -18.51
CA GLN A 560 10.27 -4.36 -19.84
C GLN A 560 9.94 -2.86 -19.79
N HIS A 561 9.20 -2.41 -18.77
CA HIS A 561 8.86 -1.00 -18.62
C HIS A 561 10.10 -0.12 -18.35
N LEU A 562 11.03 -0.59 -17.49
CA LEU A 562 12.29 0.12 -17.25
C LEU A 562 13.08 0.32 -18.55
N PHE A 563 13.22 -0.72 -19.37
CA PHE A 563 13.88 -0.61 -20.67
C PHE A 563 13.09 0.24 -21.69
N HIS A 564 11.76 0.29 -21.61
CA HIS A 564 10.97 1.21 -22.44
C HIS A 564 11.31 2.67 -22.13
N VAL A 565 11.32 3.05 -20.84
CA VAL A 565 11.55 4.44 -20.45
C VAL A 565 13.02 4.85 -20.59
N LEU A 566 13.96 3.97 -20.26
CA LEU A 566 15.39 4.28 -20.20
C LEU A 566 16.16 3.98 -21.49
N ALA A 567 15.68 3.05 -22.32
CA ALA A 567 16.33 2.62 -23.57
C ALA A 567 15.45 2.71 -24.83
N GLY A 568 14.16 3.04 -24.70
CA GLY A 568 13.25 3.24 -25.83
C GLY A 568 12.75 1.94 -26.49
N THR A 569 12.79 0.80 -25.78
CA THR A 569 12.22 -0.47 -26.26
C THR A 569 10.69 -0.42 -26.34
N PRO A 570 10.01 -1.41 -26.96
CA PRO A 570 8.55 -1.49 -26.92
C PRO A 570 8.00 -1.56 -25.49
N GLU A 571 7.04 -0.68 -25.21
CA GLU A 571 6.38 -0.55 -23.91
C GLU A 571 5.62 -1.83 -23.51
N VAL A 572 5.57 -2.10 -22.20
CA VAL A 572 4.83 -3.22 -21.63
C VAL A 572 3.32 -3.07 -21.85
N GLY A 573 2.64 -4.20 -22.08
CA GLY A 573 1.20 -4.26 -22.31
C GLY A 573 0.35 -3.97 -21.05
N GLN A 574 -0.86 -4.52 -21.04
CA GLN A 574 -1.78 -4.47 -19.89
C GLN A 574 -1.83 -5.81 -19.14
N THR A 575 -0.67 -6.46 -19.05
CA THR A 575 -0.39 -7.55 -18.11
C THR A 575 1.07 -7.43 -17.68
N CYS A 576 1.34 -7.72 -16.42
CA CYS A 576 2.68 -7.83 -15.84
C CYS A 576 3.23 -9.27 -15.89
N VAL A 577 2.35 -10.27 -16.09
CA VAL A 577 2.63 -11.69 -15.86
C VAL A 577 2.70 -12.47 -17.18
N GLY A 578 3.58 -13.47 -17.23
CA GLY A 578 3.72 -14.39 -18.37
C GLY A 578 4.50 -13.83 -19.56
N LEU A 579 5.35 -12.82 -19.35
CA LEU A 579 6.15 -12.18 -20.39
C LEU A 579 7.53 -12.83 -20.52
N ASP A 580 7.90 -13.28 -21.71
CA ASP A 580 9.27 -13.69 -22.06
C ASP A 580 10.04 -12.48 -22.61
N ILE A 581 11.05 -12.02 -21.85
CA ILE A 581 11.88 -10.84 -22.16
C ILE A 581 13.28 -11.22 -22.67
N SER A 582 13.46 -12.43 -23.21
CA SER A 582 14.74 -12.87 -23.81
C SER A 582 15.18 -12.05 -25.03
N ASP A 583 14.25 -11.34 -25.69
CA ASP A 583 14.53 -10.16 -26.51
C ASP A 583 13.64 -8.99 -26.08
N LEU A 584 14.22 -7.98 -25.45
CA LEU A 584 13.54 -6.76 -24.99
C LEU A 584 12.95 -5.93 -26.16
N ASN A 585 13.34 -6.19 -27.40
CA ASN A 585 12.77 -5.57 -28.61
C ASN A 585 11.55 -6.34 -29.16
N SER A 586 11.32 -7.56 -28.68
CA SER A 586 10.32 -8.50 -29.22
C SER A 586 9.73 -9.39 -28.11
N VAL A 587 9.39 -8.79 -26.97
CA VAL A 587 8.81 -9.47 -25.80
C VAL A 587 7.57 -10.28 -26.19
N VAL A 588 7.47 -11.52 -25.70
CA VAL A 588 6.39 -12.45 -26.03
C VAL A 588 5.50 -12.71 -24.81
N GLU A 589 4.20 -12.48 -24.94
CA GLU A 589 3.19 -12.90 -23.97
C GLU A 589 2.95 -14.41 -24.11
N THR A 590 3.55 -15.20 -23.20
CA THR A 590 3.46 -16.67 -23.19
C THR A 590 2.14 -17.20 -22.63
N ALA A 591 1.46 -16.41 -21.80
CA ALA A 591 0.24 -16.80 -21.10
C ALA A 591 -0.78 -15.64 -21.08
N SER A 592 -1.63 -15.58 -22.10
CA SER A 592 -2.68 -14.56 -22.17
C SER A 592 -3.83 -14.88 -21.21
N SER A 593 -3.78 -14.29 -20.01
CA SER A 593 -4.77 -14.54 -18.96
C SER A 593 -4.92 -13.39 -17.97
N ASN A 594 -6.16 -12.90 -17.83
CA ASN A 594 -6.53 -11.90 -16.83
C ASN A 594 -6.46 -12.42 -15.38
N ARG A 595 -6.26 -13.73 -15.17
CA ARG A 595 -6.25 -14.40 -13.86
C ARG A 595 -5.34 -13.73 -12.86
N LEU A 596 -4.14 -13.34 -13.29
CA LEU A 596 -3.11 -12.68 -12.49
C LEU A 596 -2.50 -11.48 -13.22
N ALA A 597 -3.26 -10.75 -14.04
CA ALA A 597 -2.70 -9.69 -14.93
C ALA A 597 -1.82 -8.65 -14.18
N ASN A 598 -2.14 -8.33 -12.93
CA ASN A 598 -1.37 -7.38 -12.11
C ASN A 598 -0.52 -8.08 -11.03
N GLY A 599 -0.24 -9.39 -11.17
CA GLY A 599 0.39 -10.21 -10.13
C GLY A 599 -0.58 -10.67 -9.04
N ILE A 600 -0.01 -11.05 -7.88
CA ILE A 600 -0.72 -11.51 -6.68
C ILE A 600 -0.53 -10.54 -5.51
N GLN A 601 -1.40 -10.60 -4.50
CA GLN A 601 -1.16 -9.97 -3.21
C GLN A 601 -0.90 -11.00 -2.11
N ILE A 602 -0.04 -10.65 -1.15
CA ILE A 602 0.42 -11.54 -0.08
C ILE A 602 0.10 -11.01 1.34
N PHE A 603 -0.95 -10.19 1.47
CA PHE A 603 -1.50 -9.77 2.76
C PHE A 603 -3.05 -9.79 2.76
N PRO A 604 -3.70 -9.94 3.93
CA PRO A 604 -5.13 -10.28 4.04
C PRO A 604 -6.10 -9.28 3.41
N GLY A 605 -7.30 -9.72 3.08
CA GLY A 605 -8.35 -8.89 2.48
C GLY A 605 -9.12 -9.52 1.31
N SER A 606 -9.19 -10.85 1.20
CA SER A 606 -9.88 -11.53 0.09
C SER A 606 -10.49 -12.86 0.52
N VAL A 607 -11.56 -13.27 -0.18
CA VAL A 607 -12.06 -14.64 -0.14
C VAL A 607 -12.62 -15.09 -1.50
N PRO A 608 -12.52 -16.39 -1.82
CA PRO A 608 -13.09 -16.96 -3.03
C PRO A 608 -14.62 -17.11 -2.92
N ILE A 609 -15.32 -16.91 -4.02
CA ILE A 609 -16.78 -16.99 -4.14
C ILE A 609 -17.17 -18.37 -4.68
N TYR A 610 -18.03 -19.08 -3.96
CA TYR A 610 -18.44 -20.45 -4.27
C TYR A 610 -19.94 -20.57 -4.55
N ARG A 611 -20.32 -21.47 -5.48
CA ARG A 611 -21.70 -21.92 -5.72
C ARG A 611 -21.78 -23.40 -5.37
N GLY A 612 -22.26 -23.69 -4.16
CA GLY A 612 -22.07 -25.01 -3.55
C GLY A 612 -20.60 -25.23 -3.18
N ASP A 613 -20.01 -26.27 -3.74
CA ASP A 613 -18.58 -26.62 -3.70
C ASP A 613 -17.79 -26.16 -4.95
N VAL A 614 -18.46 -25.55 -5.94
CA VAL A 614 -17.81 -25.05 -7.17
C VAL A 614 -17.33 -23.60 -7.02
N LEU A 615 -16.07 -23.32 -7.34
CA LEU A 615 -15.54 -21.95 -7.42
C LEU A 615 -16.16 -21.19 -8.60
N VAL A 616 -16.66 -19.97 -8.36
CA VAL A 616 -17.27 -19.10 -9.40
C VAL A 616 -16.68 -17.69 -9.49
N GLY A 617 -15.79 -17.30 -8.59
CA GLY A 617 -15.09 -16.00 -8.64
C GLY A 617 -14.31 -15.68 -7.36
N GLY A 618 -13.98 -14.40 -7.16
CA GLY A 618 -13.33 -13.91 -5.95
C GLY A 618 -13.76 -12.48 -5.59
N ILE A 619 -13.76 -12.16 -4.30
CA ILE A 619 -13.88 -10.79 -3.77
C ILE A 619 -12.56 -10.40 -3.09
N GLY A 620 -12.12 -9.17 -3.34
CA GLY A 620 -10.97 -8.55 -2.70
C GLY A 620 -11.29 -7.14 -2.23
N VAL A 621 -10.69 -6.73 -1.12
CA VAL A 621 -10.94 -5.47 -0.43
C VAL A 621 -9.62 -4.85 0.00
N SER A 622 -9.42 -3.55 -0.21
CA SER A 622 -8.34 -2.84 0.50
C SER A 622 -8.53 -1.35 0.74
N GLY A 623 -8.10 -0.90 1.91
CA GLY A 623 -7.88 0.52 2.22
C GLY A 623 -7.80 0.87 3.71
N ASP A 624 -8.05 -0.08 4.62
CA ASP A 624 -7.92 0.14 6.06
C ASP A 624 -6.97 -0.91 6.68
N GLY A 625 -7.11 -1.24 7.97
CA GLY A 625 -6.37 -2.35 8.58
C GLY A 625 -6.69 -3.70 7.91
N VAL A 626 -5.70 -4.60 7.81
CA VAL A 626 -5.87 -5.88 7.09
C VAL A 626 -6.94 -6.82 7.68
N ASP A 627 -7.26 -6.69 8.96
CA ASP A 627 -8.38 -7.40 9.59
C ASP A 627 -9.74 -6.75 9.24
N GLN A 628 -9.80 -5.44 9.03
CA GLN A 628 -10.97 -4.77 8.45
C GLN A 628 -11.18 -5.23 7.00
N ASP A 629 -10.12 -5.23 6.17
CA ASP A 629 -10.18 -5.69 4.78
C ASP A 629 -10.75 -7.14 4.70
N ASP A 630 -10.20 -8.07 5.51
CA ASP A 630 -10.67 -9.47 5.60
C ASP A 630 -12.13 -9.56 6.02
N MET A 631 -12.52 -8.85 7.08
CA MET A 631 -13.87 -8.85 7.60
C MET A 631 -14.87 -8.33 6.57
N ILE A 632 -14.51 -7.26 5.84
CA ILE A 632 -15.39 -6.66 4.84
C ILE A 632 -15.58 -7.61 3.65
N ALA A 633 -14.51 -8.25 3.16
CA ALA A 633 -14.60 -9.24 2.09
C ALA A 633 -15.50 -10.43 2.48
N PHE A 634 -15.23 -11.03 3.64
CA PHE A 634 -15.90 -12.24 4.10
C PHE A 634 -17.33 -12.03 4.61
N LEU A 635 -17.61 -10.92 5.31
CA LEU A 635 -18.97 -10.58 5.74
C LEU A 635 -19.81 -10.00 4.61
N GLY A 636 -19.22 -9.27 3.66
CA GLY A 636 -19.92 -8.82 2.45
C GLY A 636 -20.45 -10.00 1.64
N LEU A 637 -19.59 -11.00 1.38
CA LEU A 637 -19.99 -12.24 0.72
C LEU A 637 -20.99 -13.07 1.54
N HIS A 638 -20.82 -13.16 2.87
CA HIS A 638 -21.78 -13.84 3.73
C HIS A 638 -23.17 -13.18 3.73
N ASN A 639 -23.24 -11.86 3.85
CA ASN A 639 -24.52 -11.14 3.83
C ASN A 639 -25.19 -11.25 2.45
N ALA A 640 -24.40 -11.15 1.36
CA ALA A 640 -24.91 -11.34 0.01
C ALA A 640 -25.46 -12.75 -0.19
N SER A 641 -24.78 -13.79 0.33
CA SER A 641 -25.32 -15.16 0.41
C SER A 641 -26.72 -15.18 1.07
N GLN A 642 -26.90 -14.53 2.22
CA GLN A 642 -28.20 -14.48 2.89
C GLN A 642 -29.27 -13.76 2.04
N ALA A 643 -28.93 -12.62 1.44
CA ALA A 643 -29.83 -11.86 0.56
C ALA A 643 -30.22 -12.65 -0.71
N LEU A 644 -29.31 -13.48 -1.22
CA LEU A 644 -29.47 -14.30 -2.42
C LEU A 644 -29.96 -15.73 -2.14
N ASN A 645 -30.39 -16.03 -0.89
CA ASN A 645 -30.84 -17.36 -0.45
C ASN A 645 -29.81 -18.48 -0.70
N GLY A 646 -28.52 -18.16 -0.63
CA GLY A 646 -27.42 -19.11 -0.78
C GLY A 646 -27.05 -19.50 -2.22
N SER A 647 -27.48 -18.75 -3.25
CA SER A 647 -27.09 -19.01 -4.65
C SER A 647 -25.58 -18.92 -4.90
N ILE A 648 -24.89 -18.15 -4.05
CA ILE A 648 -23.44 -18.08 -3.86
C ILE A 648 -23.14 -17.96 -2.35
N ASN A 649 -21.93 -18.35 -1.94
CA ASN A 649 -21.49 -18.43 -0.55
C ASN A 649 -19.97 -18.20 -0.42
N ASN A 650 -19.52 -18.03 0.83
CA ASN A 650 -18.14 -18.30 1.21
C ASN A 650 -17.78 -19.78 0.88
N ALA A 651 -16.49 -20.06 0.69
CA ALA A 651 -15.98 -21.44 0.56
C ALA A 651 -16.52 -22.36 1.68
N PRO A 652 -16.97 -23.59 1.37
CA PRO A 652 -17.35 -24.58 2.39
C PRO A 652 -16.22 -24.84 3.38
N SER A 653 -16.53 -24.87 4.68
CA SER A 653 -15.51 -24.98 5.74
C SER A 653 -14.66 -26.24 5.70
N ALA A 654 -15.11 -27.31 5.01
CA ALA A 654 -14.37 -28.54 4.82
C ALA A 654 -13.24 -28.47 3.77
N ILE A 655 -13.23 -27.44 2.91
CA ILE A 655 -12.20 -27.25 1.86
C ILE A 655 -11.33 -26.00 2.07
N ARG A 656 -11.59 -25.21 3.12
CA ARG A 656 -10.78 -24.00 3.44
C ARG A 656 -9.35 -24.38 3.82
N ALA A 657 -8.38 -23.57 3.41
CA ALA A 657 -6.95 -23.77 3.68
C ALA A 657 -6.59 -23.80 5.18
N ASP A 658 -7.43 -23.31 6.09
CA ASP A 658 -7.24 -23.43 7.55
C ASP A 658 -7.40 -24.86 8.09
N ASN A 659 -7.86 -25.81 7.26
CA ASN A 659 -7.74 -27.24 7.55
C ASN A 659 -6.32 -27.79 7.37
N LEU A 660 -5.47 -27.12 6.57
CA LEU A 660 -4.09 -27.52 6.33
C LEU A 660 -3.20 -27.21 7.54
N LYS A 661 -2.23 -28.10 7.80
CA LYS A 661 -1.26 -27.96 8.90
C LYS A 661 0.21 -28.12 8.45
N PRO A 662 0.69 -27.36 7.45
CA PRO A 662 2.08 -27.47 7.02
C PRO A 662 3.03 -27.21 8.20
N LYS A 663 4.06 -28.06 8.33
CA LYS A 663 4.99 -28.11 9.47
C LYS A 663 4.33 -28.31 10.86
N GLY A 664 3.04 -28.63 10.92
CA GLY A 664 2.25 -28.84 12.15
C GLY A 664 1.34 -27.66 12.53
N GLU A 665 1.56 -26.48 11.94
CA GLU A 665 0.85 -25.25 12.28
C GLU A 665 -0.29 -24.95 11.30
N HIS A 666 -1.44 -24.53 11.82
CA HIS A 666 -2.61 -24.19 11.02
C HIS A 666 -2.42 -22.89 10.23
N LEU A 667 -2.77 -22.90 8.94
CA LEU A 667 -3.00 -21.67 8.19
C LEU A 667 -4.23 -20.94 8.75
N ARG A 668 -4.32 -19.62 8.54
CA ARG A 668 -5.49 -18.80 8.90
C ARG A 668 -6.26 -18.44 7.62
N PHE A 669 -7.54 -18.77 7.55
CA PHE A 669 -8.37 -18.38 6.40
C PHE A 669 -8.85 -16.92 6.50
N ILE A 670 -9.22 -16.45 7.68
CA ILE A 670 -9.67 -15.06 7.93
C ILE A 670 -9.31 -14.62 9.34
N GLN A 671 -9.24 -13.30 9.57
CA GLN A 671 -9.23 -12.69 10.90
C GLN A 671 -10.06 -11.40 10.87
N CYS A 672 -10.92 -11.20 11.87
CA CYS A 672 -11.81 -10.04 11.94
C CYS A 672 -11.55 -9.28 13.27
N PRO A 673 -11.64 -7.93 13.30
CA PRO A 673 -11.19 -7.16 14.45
C PRO A 673 -12.11 -7.34 15.67
N GLN A 674 -11.61 -6.97 16.86
CA GLN A 674 -12.42 -6.92 18.08
C GLN A 674 -13.36 -5.70 18.07
N ALA A 675 -14.58 -5.87 18.60
CA ALA A 675 -15.64 -4.85 18.63
C ALA A 675 -15.81 -4.07 17.31
N PRO A 676 -15.82 -4.68 16.12
CA PRO A 676 -15.33 -4.03 14.89
C PRO A 676 -16.29 -3.00 14.28
N PHE A 677 -17.50 -2.85 14.81
CA PHE A 677 -18.53 -1.94 14.28
C PHE A 677 -18.67 -0.67 15.11
N LEU A 678 -18.97 0.46 14.45
CA LEU A 678 -19.02 1.78 15.08
C LEU A 678 -20.03 1.89 16.23
N ASN A 679 -21.18 1.25 16.09
CA ASN A 679 -22.31 1.34 17.01
C ASN A 679 -22.67 -0.01 17.65
N SER A 680 -21.70 -0.93 17.80
CA SER A 680 -21.94 -2.24 18.43
C SER A 680 -20.69 -2.87 19.05
N ASP A 681 -20.84 -3.38 20.27
CA ASP A 681 -19.81 -4.14 21.00
C ASP A 681 -19.71 -5.62 20.55
N SER A 682 -20.32 -6.00 19.43
CA SER A 682 -20.32 -7.37 18.91
C SER A 682 -18.90 -7.92 18.74
N GLN A 683 -18.66 -9.15 19.23
CA GLN A 683 -17.40 -9.86 19.12
C GLN A 683 -17.51 -11.06 18.17
N ASN A 684 -16.37 -11.58 17.71
CA ASN A 684 -16.29 -12.81 16.90
C ASN A 684 -17.23 -12.82 15.68
N VAL A 685 -17.42 -11.66 15.04
CA VAL A 685 -18.50 -11.40 14.06
C VAL A 685 -18.47 -12.28 12.79
N CYS A 686 -17.34 -12.97 12.57
CA CYS A 686 -17.06 -13.91 11.48
C CYS A 686 -17.15 -15.40 11.91
N GLN A 687 -17.38 -15.70 13.18
CA GLN A 687 -17.43 -17.07 13.70
C GLN A 687 -18.70 -17.80 13.21
N GLY A 688 -18.53 -18.98 12.60
CA GLY A 688 -19.64 -19.80 12.13
C GLY A 688 -20.25 -19.38 10.79
N LYS A 689 -19.44 -18.78 9.90
CA LYS A 689 -19.85 -18.23 8.59
C LYS A 689 -18.98 -18.76 7.43
#